data_AF-A0A4Z0BYK4-F1
#
_entry.id   AF-A0A4Z0BYK4-F1
#
_cell.length_a   1.000
_cell.length_b   1.000
_cell.length_c   1.000
_cell.angle_alpha   90.00
_cell.angle_beta   90.00
_cell.angle_gamma   90.00
#
_symmetry.space_group_name_H-M   'P 1'
#
loop_
_entity.id
_entity.type
_entity.pdbx_description
1 polymer ?
#
loop_
_entity_poly.entity_id
_entity_poly.type
_entity_poly.pdbx_seq_one_letter_code
_entity_poly.pdbx_strand_id
1 'polypeptide(L)'
;MMEEVGKRVVDELYVHLSALDALAHADHRLAIQSALARLPANAAPDVAKLNLRSRRVSLLSYPRFHEEAFPTLAASWAVAPDLATAPVFRSYDASLNPPILHRKELLVKNDHPQREAWVRLTQQAEELGLFSETTTIGFKMNWERLIAQNGYTIDGQVLAPLGNVIPDGEDGDLNAEVGVVQRHLTALHRQALSAPMQLLMRHGFFTLGCTVFDYGCGRGGDITELEAAGINARGWDPYYAPHNTRVPADVVNLGFVINVIEDPAERVYALQSAFALASTVLAVSVMLYPAAPPGRRFGDGFLTSRNTFQKYFSQPELKDYIEHVLHREPHMVGPGIAFIFASESAEQQFAAGRCRTSDVSRRLIALRARRAPQPPTSDSSTRTRALSSPPKQLAAKKPLSERKPKLDRFGRAKPILDVLWRDALELGRIPEVDEVSVDLFQLEAAAGSVGRAWALIRRHYDLSLLEEAAKVRKDDLRLFMAVRAFSKRSNYGQLEKRLQRDVRAFFGSYEAARQAGITLLAQAGSTDEILYACKLAAANGLGWLDDEHSLQLSMGLVDRLPVVLRAYIACGLVLWDSVSEVDMVKIHITSGKLTLLEHYDFDGPIPELKRRVKVNIRKLDYSIFEYGEAHSERSWLFPKSRYQHEDLPNYARQCAIEEQLRVFCCISETEQHRIQLPQITEDLEAKRLQIEGLSLVPSTTIPELDARCGARYTFRDFIECGQTQKSLGIRNVPLRPESYNALQQLAVYIIDPIVDYFGSIELTYGFCSSALAKCIESRIAPKLDQHASCEHNARGQPICARGGAACDFLVRDEDMLEVARWIAQNLPFDRLYFYGSDKPLHVSYSSAPVGEIYHMSVSAVGRLFPRRLEL
;
A
#
# COMPACT_ATOMS: atom_id res chain seq x y z
N MET A 1 -15.74 38.98 8.83
CA MET A 1 -14.40 38.96 9.46
C MET A 1 -13.36 38.94 8.35
N MET A 2 -12.10 39.36 8.61
CA MET A 2 -11.01 39.06 7.68
C MET A 2 -10.61 37.59 7.88
N GLU A 3 -10.41 36.85 6.78
CA GLU A 3 -9.88 35.48 6.84
C GLU A 3 -8.43 35.50 7.34
N GLU A 4 -8.09 34.65 8.32
CA GLU A 4 -6.72 34.49 8.78
C GLU A 4 -5.92 33.70 7.74
N VAL A 5 -4.70 34.15 7.42
CA VAL A 5 -3.87 33.51 6.38
C VAL A 5 -3.21 32.24 6.93
N GLY A 6 -3.37 31.13 6.20
CA GLY A 6 -2.77 29.84 6.52
C GLY A 6 -3.80 28.71 6.65
N LYS A 7 -3.50 27.56 6.06
CA LYS A 7 -4.38 26.37 6.11
C LYS A 7 -4.17 25.63 7.43
N ARG A 8 -5.23 25.45 8.22
CA ARG A 8 -5.21 24.58 9.40
C ARG A 8 -5.73 23.18 9.05
N VAL A 9 -5.10 22.14 9.59
CA VAL A 9 -5.50 20.73 9.48
C VAL A 9 -5.23 20.06 10.83
N VAL A 10 -6.27 19.84 11.63
CA VAL A 10 -6.14 19.45 13.05
C VAL A 10 -5.18 20.44 13.76
N ASP A 11 -4.08 19.98 14.34
CA ASP A 11 -3.09 20.83 15.02
C ASP A 11 -2.04 21.43 14.06
N GLU A 12 -2.08 21.15 12.75
CA GLU A 12 -1.04 21.56 11.79
C GLU A 12 -1.45 22.85 11.04
N LEU A 13 -0.68 23.92 11.21
CA LEU A 13 -0.81 25.19 10.49
C LEU A 13 0.20 25.27 9.34
N TYR A 14 -0.28 25.32 8.09
CA TYR A 14 0.52 25.47 6.87
C TYR A 14 0.46 26.91 6.35
N VAL A 15 1.61 27.49 6.03
CA VAL A 15 1.73 28.84 5.45
C VAL A 15 2.87 28.90 4.42
N HIS A 16 2.70 29.65 3.34
CA HIS A 16 3.78 29.95 2.39
C HIS A 16 4.67 31.06 2.97
N LEU A 17 5.98 30.99 2.80
CA LEU A 17 6.92 31.89 3.49
C LEU A 17 6.74 33.37 3.09
N SER A 18 6.26 33.68 1.88
CA SER A 18 5.90 35.06 1.48
C SER A 18 4.67 35.63 2.22
N ALA A 19 3.93 34.78 2.93
CA ALA A 19 2.79 35.13 3.78
C ALA A 19 3.12 35.09 5.28
N LEU A 20 4.37 34.78 5.67
CA LEU A 20 4.76 34.61 7.08
C LEU A 20 4.41 35.82 7.95
N ASP A 21 4.65 37.05 7.47
CA ASP A 21 4.34 38.29 8.20
C ASP A 21 2.84 38.54 8.41
N ALA A 22 1.97 37.86 7.65
CA ALA A 22 0.51 37.95 7.77
C ALA A 22 -0.09 37.00 8.81
N LEU A 23 0.72 36.13 9.44
CA LEU A 23 0.25 35.31 10.57
C LEU A 23 -0.09 36.18 11.79
N ALA A 24 -1.32 36.06 12.28
CA ALA A 24 -1.80 36.81 13.45
C ALA A 24 -0.87 36.64 14.67
N HIS A 25 -0.54 35.40 15.03
CA HIS A 25 0.24 35.06 16.22
C HIS A 25 1.76 35.27 16.01
N ALA A 26 2.37 36.13 16.83
CA ALA A 26 3.82 36.38 16.79
C ALA A 26 4.64 35.12 17.10
N ASP A 27 4.19 34.28 18.04
CA ASP A 27 4.88 33.04 18.44
C ASP A 27 4.89 31.97 17.34
N HIS A 28 4.04 32.10 16.31
CA HIS A 28 4.07 31.22 15.14
C HIS A 28 5.17 31.69 14.17
N ARG A 29 5.26 33.01 13.96
CA ARG A 29 6.32 33.65 13.14
C ARG A 29 7.70 33.38 13.71
N LEU A 30 7.90 33.58 15.02
CA LEU A 30 9.18 33.37 15.69
C LEU A 30 9.65 31.90 15.63
N ALA A 31 8.73 30.94 15.80
CA ALA A 31 9.05 29.51 15.70
C ALA A 31 9.52 29.13 14.29
N ILE A 32 8.84 29.63 13.25
CA ILE A 32 9.20 29.38 11.85
C ILE A 32 10.53 30.06 11.49
N GLN A 33 10.77 31.29 11.95
CA GLN A 33 12.04 32.01 11.76
C GLN A 33 13.22 31.29 12.45
N SER A 34 13.03 30.82 13.69
CA SER A 34 14.02 30.03 14.43
C SER A 34 14.31 28.67 13.75
N ALA A 35 13.33 28.07 13.09
CA ALA A 35 13.52 26.85 12.32
C ALA A 35 14.30 27.11 11.01
N LEU A 36 13.99 28.21 10.29
CA LEU A 36 14.69 28.60 9.06
C LEU A 36 16.18 28.87 9.31
N ALA A 37 16.50 29.52 10.43
CA ALA A 37 17.88 29.81 10.85
C ALA A 37 18.73 28.56 11.16
N ARG A 38 18.14 27.36 11.24
CA ARG A 38 18.83 26.08 11.48
C ARG A 38 19.09 25.26 10.21
N LEU A 39 18.64 25.73 9.04
CA LEU A 39 18.84 25.01 7.78
C LEU A 39 20.22 25.28 7.16
N PRO A 40 20.77 24.35 6.36
CA PRO A 40 22.00 24.59 5.60
C PRO A 40 21.77 25.63 4.50
N ALA A 41 22.83 26.37 4.13
CA ALA A 41 22.75 27.52 3.23
C ALA A 41 22.27 27.24 1.79
N ASN A 42 22.12 25.96 1.41
CA ASN A 42 21.57 25.51 0.13
C ASN A 42 20.10 25.03 0.22
N ALA A 43 19.47 25.08 1.40
CA ALA A 43 18.06 24.74 1.55
C ALA A 43 17.16 25.89 1.08
N ALA A 44 16.18 25.57 0.24
CA ALA A 44 15.19 26.51 -0.27
C ALA A 44 13.76 26.00 0.00
N PRO A 45 13.29 26.02 1.27
CA PRO A 45 11.88 25.83 1.56
C PRO A 45 11.06 27.05 1.11
N ASP A 46 9.79 26.81 0.81
CA ASP A 46 8.80 27.80 0.38
C ASP A 46 7.52 27.73 1.23
N VAL A 47 7.27 26.60 1.89
CA VAL A 47 6.15 26.40 2.83
C VAL A 47 6.68 26.00 4.20
N ALA A 48 6.07 26.55 5.26
CA ALA A 48 6.24 26.10 6.63
C ALA A 48 4.97 25.41 7.13
N LYS A 49 5.14 24.29 7.83
CA LYS A 49 4.10 23.61 8.60
C LYS A 49 4.48 23.62 10.08
N LEU A 50 3.69 24.30 10.91
CA LEU A 50 3.86 24.36 12.37
C LEU A 50 2.80 23.48 13.05
N ASN A 51 3.23 22.48 13.82
CA ASN A 51 2.34 21.77 14.72
C ASN A 51 2.10 22.62 15.98
N LEU A 52 0.87 23.05 16.20
CA LEU A 52 0.48 23.98 17.26
C LEU A 52 0.63 23.35 18.66
N ARG A 53 0.43 22.03 18.79
CA ARG A 53 0.52 21.28 20.06
C ARG A 53 1.96 20.94 20.43
N SER A 54 2.71 20.30 19.53
CA SER A 54 4.09 19.83 19.80
C SER A 54 5.16 20.89 19.51
N ARG A 55 4.78 22.04 18.92
CA ARG A 55 5.67 23.14 18.50
C ARG A 55 6.75 22.75 17.47
N ARG A 56 6.71 21.52 16.96
CA ARG A 56 7.56 21.02 15.86
C ARG A 56 7.26 21.79 14.57
N VAL A 57 8.31 22.23 13.88
CA VAL A 57 8.19 22.88 12.56
C VAL A 57 8.70 21.93 11.49
N SER A 58 7.95 21.77 10.40
CA SER A 58 8.43 21.14 9.17
C SER A 58 8.55 22.21 8.09
N LEU A 59 9.76 22.44 7.59
CA LEU A 59 10.00 23.33 6.46
C LEU A 59 10.00 22.48 5.19
N LEU A 60 9.26 22.92 4.17
CA LEU A 60 8.88 22.16 2.99
C LEU A 60 9.28 22.93 1.73
N SER A 61 9.77 22.22 0.71
CA SER A 61 10.13 22.76 -0.60
C SER A 61 9.27 22.12 -1.69
N TYR A 62 8.52 22.97 -2.38
CA TYR A 62 7.68 22.72 -3.55
C TYR A 62 8.23 23.54 -4.73
N PRO A 63 9.30 23.11 -5.43
CA PRO A 63 10.04 23.95 -6.40
C PRO A 63 9.25 24.43 -7.63
N ARG A 64 7.98 24.00 -7.79
CA ARG A 64 7.02 24.47 -8.80
C ARG A 64 5.68 24.89 -8.18
N PHE A 65 5.72 25.49 -6.98
CA PHE A 65 4.55 25.93 -6.20
C PHE A 65 3.59 26.81 -7.02
N HIS A 66 4.13 27.68 -7.87
CA HIS A 66 3.37 28.64 -8.66
C HIS A 66 2.82 28.06 -9.97
N GLU A 67 3.50 27.04 -10.51
CA GLU A 67 3.35 26.51 -11.86
C GLU A 67 2.52 25.21 -11.91
N GLU A 68 2.72 24.27 -10.99
CA GLU A 68 1.96 23.00 -10.97
C GLU A 68 0.56 23.20 -10.39
N ALA A 69 -0.45 22.52 -10.95
CA ALA A 69 -1.81 22.46 -10.40
C ALA A 69 -1.80 22.10 -8.90
N PHE A 70 -1.17 20.97 -8.58
CA PHE A 70 -1.04 20.39 -7.24
C PHE A 70 0.44 20.06 -6.99
N PRO A 71 1.24 21.01 -6.47
CA PRO A 71 2.68 20.91 -6.56
C PRO A 71 3.25 19.75 -5.74
N THR A 72 4.24 19.05 -6.32
CA THR A 72 4.91 17.91 -5.65
C THR A 72 5.95 18.39 -4.65
N LEU A 73 5.97 17.78 -3.46
CA LEU A 73 7.02 18.00 -2.47
C LEU A 73 8.33 17.43 -3.01
N ALA A 74 9.40 18.23 -2.98
CA ALA A 74 10.74 17.80 -3.36
C ALA A 74 11.63 17.53 -2.14
N ALA A 75 11.51 18.35 -1.09
CA ALA A 75 12.31 18.21 0.13
C ALA A 75 11.56 18.67 1.37
N SER A 76 11.92 18.11 2.53
CA SER A 76 11.43 18.53 3.84
C SER A 76 12.52 18.47 4.90
N TRP A 77 12.52 19.44 5.81
CA TRP A 77 13.34 19.48 7.02
C TRP A 77 12.43 19.52 8.25
N ALA A 78 12.42 18.45 9.04
CA ALA A 78 11.72 18.41 10.32
C ALA A 78 12.62 18.97 11.42
N VAL A 79 12.18 20.04 12.07
CA VAL A 79 12.90 20.78 13.10
C VAL A 79 12.17 20.61 14.43
N ALA A 80 12.83 19.98 15.39
CA ALA A 80 12.35 19.83 16.75
C ALA A 80 12.30 21.20 17.48
N PRO A 81 11.40 21.40 18.46
CA PRO A 81 11.29 22.66 19.19
C PRO A 81 12.51 22.95 20.09
N ASP A 82 13.25 21.92 20.51
CA ASP A 82 14.52 22.09 21.22
C ASP A 82 15.67 22.44 20.24
N LEU A 83 16.78 22.95 20.76
CA LEU A 83 17.95 23.39 19.97
C LEU A 83 19.06 22.33 19.86
N ALA A 84 18.97 21.20 20.57
CA ALA A 84 20.00 20.17 20.61
C ALA A 84 19.84 19.14 19.49
N THR A 85 18.59 18.77 19.17
CA THR A 85 18.25 17.87 18.07
C THR A 85 18.54 18.52 16.71
N ALA A 86 19.31 17.84 15.85
CA ALA A 86 19.60 18.30 14.50
C ALA A 86 18.35 18.21 13.59
N PRO A 87 18.16 19.14 12.63
CA PRO A 87 17.08 19.03 11.64
C PRO A 87 17.15 17.73 10.82
N VAL A 88 16.05 16.98 10.79
CA VAL A 88 15.95 15.73 10.02
C VAL A 88 15.54 16.05 8.58
N PHE A 89 16.42 15.74 7.62
CA PHE A 89 16.20 15.96 6.20
C PHE A 89 15.61 14.74 5.49
N ARG A 90 14.67 14.96 4.57
CA ARG A 90 14.17 13.98 3.60
C ARG A 90 14.00 14.64 2.22
N SER A 91 14.49 13.96 1.18
CA SER A 91 14.25 14.27 -0.22
C SER A 91 13.22 13.29 -0.80
N TYR A 92 12.46 13.78 -1.75
CA TYR A 92 11.48 13.07 -2.56
C TYR A 92 11.88 13.09 -4.05
N ASP A 93 13.12 13.47 -4.38
CA ASP A 93 13.66 13.56 -5.75
C ASP A 93 13.88 12.19 -6.41
N ALA A 94 13.89 11.13 -5.61
CA ALA A 94 13.95 9.72 -6.02
C ALA A 94 12.59 9.00 -5.94
N SER A 95 11.54 9.70 -5.50
CA SER A 95 10.18 9.16 -5.31
C SER A 95 9.36 9.21 -6.58
N LEU A 96 8.63 8.13 -6.88
CA LEU A 96 7.60 8.10 -7.92
C LEU A 96 6.26 8.63 -7.40
N ASN A 97 5.98 8.41 -6.11
CA ASN A 97 4.72 8.78 -5.45
C ASN A 97 4.92 9.88 -4.37
N PRO A 98 5.55 11.03 -4.67
CA PRO A 98 5.80 12.07 -3.68
C PRO A 98 4.49 12.65 -3.10
N PRO A 99 4.52 13.20 -1.87
CA PRO A 99 3.42 13.99 -1.34
C PRO A 99 3.08 15.20 -2.23
N ILE A 100 1.81 15.58 -2.28
CA ILE A 100 1.32 16.73 -3.06
C ILE A 100 0.55 17.74 -2.20
N LEU A 101 0.67 19.01 -2.56
CA LEU A 101 -0.12 20.08 -1.97
C LEU A 101 -1.38 20.32 -2.81
N HIS A 102 -2.55 20.19 -2.17
CA HIS A 102 -3.84 20.40 -2.82
C HIS A 102 -4.24 21.88 -2.82
N ARG A 103 -4.77 22.36 -1.68
CA ARG A 103 -5.31 23.72 -1.51
C ARG A 103 -4.23 24.75 -1.20
N LYS A 104 -3.44 25.15 -2.20
CA LYS A 104 -2.32 26.12 -2.07
C LYS A 104 -2.78 27.58 -1.95
N GLU A 105 -3.98 27.91 -2.41
CA GLU A 105 -4.69 29.19 -2.27
C GLU A 105 -4.90 29.64 -0.81
N LEU A 106 -4.90 28.68 0.13
CA LEU A 106 -5.05 28.91 1.56
C LEU A 106 -3.72 29.22 2.28
N LEU A 107 -2.58 29.01 1.62
CA LEU A 107 -1.24 29.23 2.19
C LEU A 107 -0.68 30.62 1.88
N VAL A 108 -1.27 31.35 0.93
CA VAL A 108 -0.85 32.68 0.46
C VAL A 108 -1.79 33.78 0.95
N LYS A 109 -1.33 35.04 0.89
CA LYS A 109 -2.16 36.22 1.18
C LYS A 109 -3.31 36.35 0.17
N ASN A 110 -4.39 37.00 0.58
CA ASN A 110 -5.61 37.16 -0.23
C ASN A 110 -5.43 38.04 -1.48
N ASP A 111 -4.38 38.87 -1.52
CA ASP A 111 -3.96 39.72 -2.64
C ASP A 111 -3.00 39.02 -3.63
N HIS A 112 -2.67 37.74 -3.42
CA HIS A 112 -1.73 37.01 -4.27
C HIS A 112 -2.29 36.82 -5.71
N PRO A 113 -1.56 37.24 -6.78
CA PRO A 113 -2.14 37.43 -8.11
C PRO A 113 -2.65 36.16 -8.81
N GLN A 114 -2.19 34.98 -8.38
CA GLN A 114 -2.68 33.69 -8.91
C GLN A 114 -3.80 33.05 -8.06
N ARG A 115 -4.15 33.61 -6.89
CA ARG A 115 -5.06 32.96 -5.91
C ARG A 115 -6.42 32.63 -6.52
N GLU A 116 -7.00 33.53 -7.30
CA GLU A 116 -8.31 33.30 -7.96
C GLU A 116 -8.31 32.17 -8.99
N ALA A 117 -7.18 31.85 -9.61
CA ALA A 117 -7.07 30.70 -10.51
C ALA A 117 -7.05 29.39 -9.71
N TRP A 118 -6.31 29.38 -8.59
CA TRP A 118 -6.20 28.22 -7.71
C TRP A 118 -7.50 27.93 -6.95
N VAL A 119 -8.23 28.96 -6.48
CA VAL A 119 -9.58 28.82 -5.91
C VAL A 119 -10.53 28.11 -6.90
N ARG A 120 -10.53 28.53 -8.17
CA ARG A 120 -11.37 27.90 -9.21
C ARG A 120 -10.98 26.45 -9.50
N LEU A 121 -9.68 26.13 -9.48
CA LEU A 121 -9.20 24.75 -9.62
C LEU A 121 -9.63 23.87 -8.42
N THR A 122 -9.52 24.38 -7.19
CA THR A 122 -10.02 23.68 -5.99
C THR A 122 -11.52 23.45 -6.10
N GLN A 123 -12.30 24.47 -6.46
CA GLN A 123 -13.75 24.34 -6.64
C GLN A 123 -14.11 23.31 -7.72
N GLN A 124 -13.44 23.32 -8.88
CA GLN A 124 -13.64 22.31 -9.92
C GLN A 124 -13.37 20.88 -9.40
N ALA A 125 -12.34 20.72 -8.56
CA ALA A 125 -12.02 19.43 -7.94
C ALA A 125 -13.01 19.02 -6.82
N GLU A 126 -13.66 19.98 -6.15
CA GLU A 126 -14.79 19.72 -5.23
C GLU A 126 -16.04 19.28 -5.99
N GLU A 127 -16.40 19.99 -7.07
CA GLU A 127 -17.55 19.68 -7.93
C GLU A 127 -17.42 18.32 -8.63
N LEU A 128 -16.19 17.91 -8.97
CA LEU A 128 -15.86 16.58 -9.50
C LEU A 128 -15.68 15.50 -8.42
N GLY A 129 -15.99 15.78 -7.15
CA GLY A 129 -15.96 14.80 -6.06
C GLY A 129 -14.57 14.29 -5.67
N LEU A 130 -13.48 14.88 -6.18
CA LEU A 130 -12.11 14.43 -5.93
C LEU A 130 -11.68 14.58 -4.46
N PHE A 131 -12.38 15.42 -3.70
CA PHE A 131 -12.19 15.57 -2.25
C PHE A 131 -13.18 14.76 -1.38
N SER A 132 -13.93 13.81 -1.96
CA SER A 132 -14.83 12.94 -1.18
C SER A 132 -14.07 11.97 -0.26
N GLU A 133 -13.13 11.20 -0.81
CA GLU A 133 -12.23 10.32 -0.04
C GLU A 133 -10.86 10.99 0.20
N THR A 134 -10.78 11.89 1.18
CA THR A 134 -9.54 12.64 1.48
C THR A 134 -8.40 11.80 2.09
N THR A 135 -8.64 10.54 2.44
CA THR A 135 -7.72 9.67 3.18
C THR A 135 -6.46 9.29 2.40
N THR A 136 -6.58 9.00 1.09
CA THR A 136 -5.47 8.44 0.29
C THR A 136 -4.89 9.40 -0.75
N ILE A 137 -5.52 10.56 -0.99
CA ILE A 137 -5.15 11.52 -2.05
C ILE A 137 -3.82 12.25 -1.81
N GLY A 138 -3.23 12.17 -0.61
CA GLY A 138 -2.03 12.92 -0.23
C GLY A 138 -0.76 12.70 -1.08
N PHE A 139 -0.76 11.71 -1.99
CA PHE A 139 0.39 11.29 -2.79
C PHE A 139 0.08 11.28 -4.29
N LYS A 140 1.08 11.64 -5.11
CA LYS A 140 0.92 11.94 -6.54
C LYS A 140 0.22 10.84 -7.36
N MET A 141 0.67 9.58 -7.27
CA MET A 141 0.12 8.47 -8.05
C MET A 141 -1.28 8.05 -7.57
N ASN A 142 -1.60 8.29 -6.30
CA ASN A 142 -2.96 8.10 -5.76
C ASN A 142 -3.92 9.14 -6.35
N TRP A 143 -3.50 10.41 -6.36
CA TRP A 143 -4.25 11.53 -6.92
C TRP A 143 -4.46 11.41 -8.44
N GLU A 144 -3.41 11.10 -9.20
CA GLU A 144 -3.49 10.88 -10.65
C GLU A 144 -4.40 9.70 -10.99
N ARG A 145 -4.40 8.63 -10.17
CA ARG A 145 -5.34 7.51 -10.33
C ARG A 145 -6.79 7.93 -10.05
N LEU A 146 -7.05 8.68 -8.97
CA LEU A 146 -8.40 9.14 -8.63
C LEU A 146 -8.96 10.06 -9.73
N ILE A 147 -8.14 10.98 -10.24
CA ILE A 147 -8.50 11.87 -11.35
C ILE A 147 -8.83 11.05 -12.62
N ALA A 148 -8.00 10.06 -12.95
CA ALA A 148 -8.25 9.17 -14.09
C ALA A 148 -9.50 8.29 -13.91
N GLN A 149 -9.77 7.79 -12.70
CA GLN A 149 -10.98 7.01 -12.38
C GLN A 149 -12.27 7.83 -12.49
N ASN A 150 -12.21 9.14 -12.24
CA ASN A 150 -13.33 10.06 -12.49
C ASN A 150 -13.43 10.51 -13.96
N GLY A 151 -12.55 10.01 -14.85
CA GLY A 151 -12.58 10.33 -16.28
C GLY A 151 -11.83 11.61 -16.67
N TYR A 152 -10.86 12.07 -15.87
CA TYR A 152 -10.11 13.32 -16.10
C TYR A 152 -8.59 13.11 -16.14
N THR A 153 -7.87 14.14 -16.55
CA THR A 153 -6.41 14.31 -16.47
C THR A 153 -6.09 15.77 -16.15
N ILE A 154 -4.84 16.05 -15.76
CA ILE A 154 -4.35 17.42 -15.53
C ILE A 154 -3.62 17.91 -16.79
N ASP A 155 -4.02 19.07 -17.31
CA ASP A 155 -3.25 19.83 -18.30
C ASP A 155 -2.95 21.23 -17.74
N GLY A 156 -1.66 21.53 -17.54
CA GLY A 156 -1.19 22.76 -16.88
C GLY A 156 -1.77 22.96 -15.47
N GLN A 157 -2.76 23.84 -15.36
CA GLN A 157 -3.52 24.16 -14.13
C GLN A 157 -5.04 23.90 -14.28
N VAL A 158 -5.44 23.01 -15.19
CA VAL A 158 -6.86 22.71 -15.50
C VAL A 158 -7.09 21.19 -15.49
N LEU A 159 -8.27 20.76 -15.02
CA LEU A 159 -8.75 19.39 -15.17
C LEU A 159 -9.48 19.24 -16.51
N ALA A 160 -8.97 18.37 -17.38
CA ALA A 160 -9.51 18.08 -18.72
C ALA A 160 -10.01 16.62 -18.81
N PRO A 161 -11.10 16.32 -19.54
CA PRO A 161 -11.64 14.97 -19.63
C PRO A 161 -10.72 14.03 -20.43
N LEU A 162 -10.65 12.76 -20.03
CA LEU A 162 -10.01 11.69 -20.78
C LEU A 162 -10.88 11.28 -21.98
N GLY A 163 -10.25 11.08 -23.14
CA GLY A 163 -10.91 10.50 -24.31
C GLY A 163 -11.09 8.99 -24.15
N ASN A 164 -12.33 8.52 -24.17
CA ASN A 164 -12.68 7.11 -23.93
C ASN A 164 -11.99 6.15 -24.92
N VAL A 165 -11.40 5.08 -24.37
CA VAL A 165 -11.12 3.82 -25.07
C VAL A 165 -11.63 2.70 -24.17
N ILE A 166 -12.52 1.86 -24.71
CA ILE A 166 -13.22 0.80 -23.98
C ILE A 166 -12.68 -0.56 -24.43
N PRO A 167 -12.32 -1.46 -23.50
CA PRO A 167 -12.31 -2.91 -23.70
C PRO A 167 -13.55 -3.56 -23.08
N ASP A 168 -14.20 -4.46 -23.80
CA ASP A 168 -15.36 -5.26 -23.34
C ASP A 168 -14.92 -6.38 -22.36
N GLY A 169 -15.74 -6.79 -21.37
CA GLY A 169 -16.55 -8.03 -21.42
C GLY A 169 -15.82 -9.23 -20.74
N GLU A 170 -16.44 -10.18 -20.02
CA GLU A 170 -17.84 -10.52 -19.69
C GLU A 170 -17.94 -11.20 -18.29
N ASP A 171 -19.16 -11.47 -17.78
CA ASP A 171 -19.45 -12.18 -16.50
C ASP A 171 -19.83 -13.68 -16.70
N GLY A 172 -19.78 -14.51 -15.63
CA GLY A 172 -20.26 -15.90 -15.62
C GLY A 172 -20.43 -16.54 -14.23
N ASP A 173 -21.42 -17.43 -14.05
CA ASP A 173 -22.00 -17.81 -12.73
C ASP A 173 -21.94 -19.34 -12.38
N LEU A 174 -22.39 -19.70 -11.18
CA LEU A 174 -22.16 -20.96 -10.41
C LEU A 174 -23.18 -22.10 -10.66
N ASN A 175 -22.81 -23.38 -10.35
CA ASN A 175 -23.48 -24.25 -9.35
C ASN A 175 -23.00 -25.75 -9.22
N ALA A 176 -23.43 -26.36 -8.11
CA ALA A 176 -23.36 -27.73 -7.51
C ALA A 176 -23.51 -29.01 -8.41
N GLU A 177 -23.26 -30.29 -7.99
CA GLU A 177 -22.91 -30.94 -6.70
C GLU A 177 -22.30 -32.38 -6.86
N VAL A 178 -21.67 -32.95 -5.81
CA VAL A 178 -21.31 -34.39 -5.48
C VAL A 178 -20.82 -35.35 -6.61
N GLY A 179 -19.75 -36.16 -6.51
CA GLY A 179 -18.83 -36.60 -5.42
C GLY A 179 -17.68 -37.46 -6.02
N VAL A 180 -17.14 -38.59 -5.52
CA VAL A 180 -17.26 -39.41 -4.28
C VAL A 180 -15.88 -40.14 -4.04
N VAL A 181 -15.64 -40.72 -2.86
CA VAL A 181 -14.35 -41.24 -2.32
C VAL A 181 -13.50 -42.17 -3.22
N GLN A 182 -12.30 -41.71 -3.62
CA GLN A 182 -11.09 -42.54 -3.85
C GLN A 182 -9.82 -41.76 -3.41
N ARG A 183 -8.61 -42.25 -3.76
CA ARG A 183 -7.29 -41.73 -3.29
C ARG A 183 -6.95 -40.28 -3.67
N HIS A 184 -7.78 -39.63 -4.49
CA HIS A 184 -7.50 -38.38 -5.21
C HIS A 184 -7.71 -37.07 -4.42
N LEU A 185 -7.79 -37.15 -3.08
CA LEU A 185 -8.37 -36.11 -2.19
C LEU A 185 -7.36 -35.09 -1.60
N THR A 186 -6.12 -35.07 -2.07
CA THR A 186 -5.08 -34.10 -1.64
C THR A 186 -4.99 -32.86 -2.52
N ALA A 187 -5.58 -32.86 -3.73
CA ALA A 187 -5.60 -31.71 -4.63
C ALA A 187 -6.58 -30.63 -4.12
N LEU A 188 -6.06 -29.45 -3.76
CA LEU A 188 -6.86 -28.30 -3.32
C LEU A 188 -7.46 -27.55 -4.52
N HIS A 189 -8.70 -27.08 -4.37
CA HIS A 189 -9.31 -26.13 -5.30
C HIS A 189 -8.78 -24.72 -4.99
N ARG A 190 -8.27 -24.00 -5.99
CA ARG A 190 -7.74 -22.62 -5.86
C ARG A 190 -8.02 -21.83 -7.14
N GLN A 191 -8.23 -20.52 -7.00
CA GLN A 191 -8.39 -19.55 -8.09
C GLN A 191 -7.12 -18.69 -8.24
N ALA A 192 -5.95 -19.29 -8.06
CA ALA A 192 -4.65 -18.64 -8.13
C ALA A 192 -3.52 -19.68 -8.21
N LEU A 193 -2.42 -19.31 -8.87
CA LEU A 193 -1.17 -20.09 -8.95
C LEU A 193 -0.71 -20.62 -7.58
N SER A 194 -0.11 -21.81 -7.55
CA SER A 194 0.53 -22.37 -6.37
C SER A 194 1.78 -21.60 -5.95
N ALA A 195 2.18 -21.74 -4.68
CA ALA A 195 3.32 -21.04 -4.09
C ALA A 195 4.64 -21.18 -4.89
N PRO A 196 5.06 -22.37 -5.39
CA PRO A 196 6.24 -22.45 -6.27
C PRO A 196 6.06 -21.67 -7.58
N MET A 197 4.90 -21.74 -8.23
CA MET A 197 4.64 -21.00 -9.46
C MET A 197 4.65 -19.48 -9.23
N GLN A 198 4.11 -19.00 -8.10
CA GLN A 198 4.20 -17.60 -7.69
C GLN A 198 5.65 -17.16 -7.46
N LEU A 199 6.49 -18.00 -6.82
CA LEU A 199 7.92 -17.70 -6.63
C LEU A 199 8.71 -17.75 -7.94
N LEU A 200 8.39 -18.67 -8.85
CA LEU A 200 8.99 -18.74 -10.20
C LEU A 200 8.67 -17.46 -11.00
N MET A 201 7.42 -17.00 -10.94
CA MET A 201 6.99 -15.72 -11.51
C MET A 201 7.72 -14.52 -10.86
N ARG A 202 7.75 -14.45 -9.52
CA ARG A 202 8.43 -13.39 -8.74
C ARG A 202 9.93 -13.31 -9.01
N HIS A 203 10.56 -14.43 -9.36
CA HIS A 203 11.97 -14.49 -9.76
C HIS A 203 12.21 -14.35 -11.28
N GLY A 204 11.16 -14.15 -12.09
CA GLY A 204 11.26 -13.84 -13.51
C GLY A 204 11.54 -15.03 -14.43
N PHE A 205 11.23 -16.26 -14.00
CA PHE A 205 11.44 -17.46 -14.81
C PHE A 205 10.38 -17.65 -15.91
N PHE A 206 9.24 -16.97 -15.81
CA PHE A 206 8.22 -16.95 -16.87
C PHE A 206 8.48 -15.80 -17.84
N THR A 207 9.17 -16.10 -18.94
CA THR A 207 9.48 -15.16 -20.03
C THR A 207 8.67 -15.49 -21.29
N LEU A 208 8.52 -14.53 -22.20
CA LEU A 208 7.75 -14.74 -23.43
C LEU A 208 8.37 -15.86 -24.28
N GLY A 209 7.63 -16.95 -24.46
CA GLY A 209 8.07 -18.13 -25.19
C GLY A 209 8.74 -19.23 -24.35
N CYS A 210 8.85 -19.08 -23.03
CA CYS A 210 9.30 -20.17 -22.15
C CYS A 210 8.30 -21.34 -22.13
N THR A 211 8.82 -22.53 -21.83
CA THR A 211 8.03 -23.75 -21.63
C THR A 211 7.98 -24.13 -20.15
N VAL A 212 6.81 -24.57 -19.68
CA VAL A 212 6.59 -24.99 -18.29
C VAL A 212 6.04 -26.42 -18.25
N PHE A 213 6.55 -27.26 -17.34
CA PHE A 213 6.04 -28.61 -17.11
C PHE A 213 5.76 -28.87 -15.63
N ASP A 214 4.51 -29.20 -15.31
CA ASP A 214 4.06 -29.51 -13.95
C ASP A 214 4.01 -31.03 -13.71
N TYR A 215 4.94 -31.53 -12.91
CA TYR A 215 5.11 -32.95 -12.60
C TYR A 215 4.30 -33.30 -11.35
N GLY A 216 3.19 -34.01 -11.52
CA GLY A 216 2.17 -34.26 -10.50
C GLY A 216 1.10 -33.16 -10.45
N CYS A 217 0.65 -32.69 -11.62
CA CYS A 217 -0.21 -31.51 -11.76
C CYS A 217 -1.63 -31.63 -11.17
N GLY A 218 -2.01 -32.82 -10.69
CA GLY A 218 -3.37 -33.08 -10.22
C GLY A 218 -4.41 -32.68 -11.26
N ARG A 219 -5.32 -31.77 -10.87
CA ARG A 219 -6.41 -31.26 -11.71
C ARG A 219 -5.98 -30.18 -12.72
N GLY A 220 -4.70 -29.80 -12.78
CA GLY A 220 -4.16 -28.89 -13.78
C GLY A 220 -4.40 -27.39 -13.54
N GLY A 221 -4.77 -26.98 -12.31
CA GLY A 221 -5.09 -25.57 -12.02
C GLY A 221 -3.96 -24.58 -12.34
N ASP A 222 -2.71 -24.93 -12.00
CA ASP A 222 -1.54 -24.10 -12.37
C ASP A 222 -1.33 -24.05 -13.90
N ILE A 223 -1.70 -25.11 -14.64
CA ILE A 223 -1.60 -25.16 -16.10
C ILE A 223 -2.61 -24.18 -16.71
N THR A 224 -3.88 -24.25 -16.31
CA THR A 224 -4.95 -23.38 -16.83
C THR A 224 -4.64 -21.90 -16.61
N GLU A 225 -4.12 -21.54 -15.44
CA GLU A 225 -3.75 -20.17 -15.10
C GLU A 225 -2.53 -19.66 -15.92
N LEU A 226 -1.53 -20.54 -16.15
CA LEU A 226 -0.38 -20.22 -17.01
C LEU A 226 -0.77 -20.12 -18.49
N GLU A 227 -1.65 -20.99 -18.99
CA GLU A 227 -2.18 -20.92 -20.37
C GLU A 227 -3.01 -19.65 -20.57
N ALA A 228 -3.82 -19.24 -19.58
CA ALA A 228 -4.54 -17.96 -19.59
C ALA A 228 -3.59 -16.75 -19.60
N ALA A 229 -2.42 -16.85 -18.95
CA ALA A 229 -1.34 -15.88 -19.03
C ALA A 229 -0.51 -15.95 -20.34
N GLY A 230 -0.86 -16.84 -21.29
CA GLY A 230 -0.19 -17.00 -22.58
C GLY A 230 1.13 -17.78 -22.53
N ILE A 231 1.36 -18.56 -21.48
CA ILE A 231 2.57 -19.37 -21.27
C ILE A 231 2.32 -20.80 -21.76
N ASN A 232 3.30 -21.41 -22.42
CA ASN A 232 3.22 -22.79 -22.92
C ASN A 232 3.44 -23.79 -21.76
N ALA A 233 2.40 -23.99 -20.96
CA ALA A 233 2.38 -24.93 -19.86
C ALA A 233 1.87 -26.32 -20.28
N ARG A 234 2.38 -27.35 -19.62
CA ARG A 234 1.93 -28.75 -19.70
C ARG A 234 2.04 -29.39 -18.33
N GLY A 235 1.46 -30.56 -18.16
CA GLY A 235 1.71 -31.37 -16.96
C GLY A 235 1.31 -32.82 -17.13
N TRP A 236 1.71 -33.62 -16.16
CA TRP A 236 1.40 -35.04 -16.06
C TRP A 236 1.07 -35.39 -14.61
N ASP A 237 0.12 -36.30 -14.41
CA ASP A 237 -0.28 -36.80 -13.10
C ASP A 237 -0.66 -38.28 -13.23
N PRO A 238 -0.21 -39.18 -12.33
CA PRO A 238 -0.43 -40.62 -12.46
C PRO A 238 -1.90 -41.07 -12.35
N TYR A 239 -2.82 -40.19 -11.91
CA TYR A 239 -4.25 -40.48 -11.79
C TYR A 239 -5.11 -39.55 -12.67
N TYR A 240 -4.86 -38.25 -12.63
CA TYR A 240 -5.66 -37.22 -13.31
C TYR A 240 -5.25 -36.99 -14.77
N ALA A 241 -3.98 -37.19 -15.12
CA ALA A 241 -3.44 -36.97 -16.47
C ALA A 241 -2.44 -38.06 -16.93
N PRO A 242 -2.74 -39.36 -16.75
CA PRO A 242 -1.76 -40.44 -16.90
C PRO A 242 -1.28 -40.64 -18.34
N HIS A 243 -2.07 -40.21 -19.32
CA HIS A 243 -1.78 -40.32 -20.74
C HIS A 243 -0.96 -39.14 -21.30
N ASN A 244 -0.73 -38.08 -20.52
CA ASN A 244 0.06 -36.94 -20.97
C ASN A 244 1.54 -37.34 -21.13
N THR A 245 2.17 -36.90 -22.22
CA THR A 245 3.59 -37.18 -22.44
C THR A 245 4.44 -36.28 -21.55
N ARG A 246 5.28 -36.89 -20.70
CA ARG A 246 6.35 -36.19 -19.98
C ARG A 246 7.38 -35.67 -20.99
N VAL A 247 7.52 -34.36 -21.11
CA VAL A 247 8.40 -33.68 -22.07
C VAL A 247 9.33 -32.70 -21.36
N PRO A 248 10.56 -32.47 -21.86
CA PRO A 248 11.43 -31.44 -21.33
C PRO A 248 10.80 -30.04 -21.43
N ALA A 249 11.11 -29.18 -20.46
CA ALA A 249 10.65 -27.79 -20.39
C ALA A 249 11.70 -26.91 -19.68
N ASP A 250 11.59 -25.60 -19.84
CA ASP A 250 12.54 -24.66 -19.24
C ASP A 250 12.37 -24.58 -17.71
N VAL A 251 11.12 -24.50 -17.29
CA VAL A 251 10.72 -24.52 -15.88
C VAL A 251 9.95 -25.82 -15.61
N VAL A 252 10.42 -26.61 -14.64
CA VAL A 252 9.68 -27.78 -14.14
C VAL A 252 9.22 -27.52 -12.72
N ASN A 253 7.98 -27.87 -12.39
CA ASN A 253 7.47 -27.88 -11.02
C ASN A 253 7.28 -29.32 -10.52
N LEU A 254 7.61 -29.55 -9.25
CA LEU A 254 7.35 -30.76 -8.50
C LEU A 254 6.70 -30.36 -7.16
N GLY A 255 5.48 -29.84 -7.27
CA GLY A 255 4.73 -29.25 -6.16
C GLY A 255 4.10 -30.31 -5.24
N PHE A 256 4.62 -30.46 -4.02
CA PHE A 256 4.07 -31.31 -2.94
C PHE A 256 4.01 -32.83 -3.21
N VAL A 257 4.34 -33.28 -4.42
CA VAL A 257 4.38 -34.71 -4.81
C VAL A 257 5.23 -35.56 -3.88
N ILE A 258 6.40 -35.06 -3.46
CA ILE A 258 7.31 -35.77 -2.56
C ILE A 258 6.67 -36.02 -1.17
N ASN A 259 5.64 -35.26 -0.78
CA ASN A 259 4.95 -35.50 0.49
C ASN A 259 4.02 -36.72 0.46
N VAL A 260 3.44 -37.08 -0.70
CA VAL A 260 2.33 -38.05 -0.77
C VAL A 260 2.76 -39.46 -1.19
N ILE A 261 4.00 -39.64 -1.63
CA ILE A 261 4.58 -40.94 -2.02
C ILE A 261 5.17 -41.63 -0.78
N GLU A 262 4.64 -42.81 -0.41
CA GLU A 262 5.12 -43.57 0.75
C GLU A 262 6.53 -44.16 0.57
N ASP A 263 6.87 -44.66 -0.61
CA ASP A 263 8.17 -45.31 -0.86
C ASP A 263 9.31 -44.26 -1.00
N PRO A 264 10.38 -44.33 -0.18
CA PRO A 264 11.56 -43.50 -0.37
C PRO A 264 12.22 -43.66 -1.76
N ALA A 265 12.21 -44.86 -2.34
CA ALA A 265 12.81 -45.11 -3.65
C ALA A 265 11.99 -44.46 -4.78
N GLU A 266 10.66 -44.49 -4.70
CA GLU A 266 9.80 -43.78 -5.65
C GLU A 266 9.95 -42.26 -5.51
N ARG A 267 10.10 -41.72 -4.29
CA ARG A 267 10.41 -40.29 -4.07
C ARG A 267 11.73 -39.87 -4.72
N VAL A 268 12.76 -40.71 -4.67
CA VAL A 268 14.04 -40.49 -5.35
C VAL A 268 13.85 -40.50 -6.87
N TYR A 269 13.16 -41.52 -7.40
CA TYR A 269 12.87 -41.64 -8.83
C TYR A 269 12.02 -40.47 -9.37
N ALA A 270 11.03 -40.01 -8.62
CA ALA A 270 10.19 -38.87 -9.00
C ALA A 270 10.99 -37.55 -9.05
N LEU A 271 11.84 -37.29 -8.05
CA LEU A 271 12.71 -36.11 -8.01
C LEU A 271 13.73 -36.12 -9.17
N GLN A 272 14.38 -37.27 -9.42
CA GLN A 272 15.31 -37.42 -10.54
C GLN A 272 14.61 -37.31 -11.90
N SER A 273 13.41 -37.88 -12.04
CA SER A 273 12.60 -37.81 -13.27
C SER A 273 12.15 -36.38 -13.58
N ALA A 274 11.72 -35.61 -12.57
CA ALA A 274 11.36 -34.20 -12.75
C ALA A 274 12.58 -33.35 -13.10
N PHE A 275 13.73 -33.57 -12.44
CA PHE A 275 14.97 -32.85 -12.75
C PHE A 275 15.46 -33.13 -14.19
N ALA A 276 15.32 -34.37 -14.66
CA ALA A 276 15.70 -34.76 -16.02
C ALA A 276 14.85 -34.10 -17.14
N LEU A 277 13.72 -33.48 -16.80
CA LEU A 277 12.92 -32.68 -17.74
C LEU A 277 13.32 -31.19 -17.76
N ALA A 278 14.06 -30.70 -16.76
CA ALA A 278 14.37 -29.27 -16.65
C ALA A 278 15.55 -28.84 -17.54
N SER A 279 15.30 -27.89 -18.46
CA SER A 279 16.35 -27.24 -19.26
C SER A 279 17.07 -26.13 -18.47
N THR A 280 16.34 -25.45 -17.58
CA THR A 280 16.80 -24.27 -16.84
C THR A 280 16.66 -24.46 -15.32
N VAL A 281 15.45 -24.71 -14.81
CA VAL A 281 15.19 -24.83 -13.36
C VAL A 281 14.10 -25.84 -13.00
N LEU A 282 14.32 -26.62 -11.94
CA LEU A 282 13.31 -27.39 -11.23
C LEU A 282 12.93 -26.67 -9.94
N ALA A 283 11.64 -26.43 -9.72
CA ALA A 283 11.09 -26.04 -8.43
C ALA A 283 10.56 -27.28 -7.68
N VAL A 284 11.02 -27.49 -6.45
CA VAL A 284 10.54 -28.55 -5.55
C VAL A 284 9.85 -27.88 -4.36
N SER A 285 8.62 -28.30 -4.05
CA SER A 285 7.90 -27.84 -2.86
C SER A 285 7.47 -28.99 -1.98
N VAL A 286 7.55 -28.82 -0.66
CA VAL A 286 7.06 -29.78 0.33
C VAL A 286 6.34 -29.11 1.49
N MET A 287 5.41 -29.84 2.12
CA MET A 287 4.87 -29.47 3.43
C MET A 287 5.92 -29.67 4.53
N LEU A 288 6.09 -28.65 5.37
CA LEU A 288 6.94 -28.70 6.57
C LEU A 288 6.20 -29.35 7.76
N TYR A 289 6.93 -29.83 8.77
CA TYR A 289 6.32 -30.36 10.00
C TYR A 289 5.47 -29.30 10.72
N PRO A 290 4.16 -29.52 10.97
CA PRO A 290 3.38 -28.68 11.85
C PRO A 290 3.65 -29.04 13.33
N ALA A 291 3.30 -28.15 14.27
CA ALA A 291 3.53 -28.35 15.71
C ALA A 291 2.88 -29.63 16.27
N ALA A 292 1.77 -30.08 15.69
CA ALA A 292 1.16 -31.39 15.92
C ALA A 292 0.84 -32.07 14.58
N PRO A 293 1.67 -33.02 14.10
CA PRO A 293 1.44 -33.71 12.83
C PRO A 293 0.20 -34.61 12.89
N PRO A 294 -0.79 -34.43 11.99
CA PRO A 294 -2.05 -35.16 12.05
C PRO A 294 -1.91 -36.61 11.55
N GLY A 295 -2.40 -37.56 12.35
CA GLY A 295 -2.46 -38.98 12.00
C GLY A 295 -1.50 -39.86 12.81
N ARG A 296 -1.41 -41.14 12.43
CA ARG A 296 -0.52 -42.13 13.06
C ARG A 296 0.79 -42.21 12.28
N ARG A 297 1.93 -42.40 12.95
CA ARG A 297 3.21 -42.65 12.25
C ARG A 297 3.13 -43.92 11.40
N PHE A 298 3.71 -43.87 10.21
CA PHE A 298 3.79 -44.98 9.25
C PHE A 298 4.99 -44.75 8.31
N GLY A 299 5.90 -45.71 8.21
CA GLY A 299 7.20 -45.48 7.55
C GLY A 299 7.95 -44.32 8.21
N ASP A 300 8.49 -43.41 7.38
CA ASP A 300 9.09 -42.13 7.78
C ASP A 300 8.11 -40.95 7.79
N GLY A 301 6.81 -41.21 7.60
CA GLY A 301 5.74 -40.21 7.55
C GLY A 301 4.54 -40.56 8.45
N PHE A 302 3.36 -40.07 8.06
CA PHE A 302 2.11 -40.21 8.80
C PHE A 302 0.99 -40.72 7.89
N LEU A 303 0.14 -41.62 8.40
CA LEU A 303 -1.16 -41.96 7.82
C LEU A 303 -2.25 -41.12 8.49
N THR A 304 -2.95 -40.32 7.70
CA THR A 304 -4.09 -39.50 8.16
C THR A 304 -5.29 -40.38 8.58
N SER A 305 -6.29 -39.79 9.22
CA SER A 305 -7.58 -40.46 9.49
C SER A 305 -8.36 -40.84 8.23
N ARG A 306 -7.99 -40.27 7.07
CA ARG A 306 -8.49 -40.66 5.73
C ARG A 306 -7.62 -41.73 5.04
N ASN A 307 -6.65 -42.29 5.78
CA ASN A 307 -5.67 -43.29 5.34
C ASN A 307 -4.88 -42.87 4.08
N THR A 308 -4.53 -41.58 3.98
CA THR A 308 -3.55 -41.04 3.02
C THR A 308 -2.19 -40.92 3.70
N PHE A 309 -1.10 -41.22 2.98
CA PHE A 309 0.26 -40.98 3.46
C PHE A 309 0.64 -39.50 3.36
N GLN A 310 1.43 -39.04 4.31
CA GLN A 310 2.01 -37.70 4.34
C GLN A 310 3.40 -37.73 5.00
N LYS A 311 4.46 -37.60 4.20
CA LYS A 311 5.78 -37.19 4.69
C LYS A 311 5.78 -35.68 4.89
N TYR A 312 6.32 -35.22 6.01
CA TYR A 312 6.66 -33.81 6.24
C TYR A 312 8.19 -33.67 6.26
N PHE A 313 8.71 -32.47 6.05
CA PHE A 313 10.15 -32.20 6.08
C PHE A 313 10.47 -31.07 7.06
N SER A 314 11.71 -31.02 7.56
CA SER A 314 12.32 -29.78 8.04
C SER A 314 13.03 -29.07 6.89
N GLN A 315 13.29 -27.77 7.03
CA GLN A 315 13.96 -27.01 5.96
C GLN A 315 15.40 -27.51 5.66
N PRO A 316 16.24 -27.87 6.67
CA PRO A 316 17.53 -28.52 6.41
C PRO A 316 17.37 -29.92 5.81
N GLU A 317 16.46 -30.74 6.33
CA GLU A 317 16.20 -32.09 5.80
C GLU A 317 15.81 -32.07 4.31
N LEU A 318 15.07 -31.05 3.85
CA LEU A 318 14.79 -30.86 2.42
C LEU A 318 16.04 -30.48 1.62
N LYS A 319 16.88 -29.57 2.16
CA LYS A 319 18.15 -29.15 1.54
C LYS A 319 19.07 -30.37 1.36
N ASP A 320 19.31 -31.11 2.43
CA ASP A 320 20.15 -32.30 2.46
C ASP A 320 19.61 -33.41 1.54
N TYR A 321 18.30 -33.66 1.57
CA TYR A 321 17.64 -34.67 0.72
C TYR A 321 17.81 -34.37 -0.77
N ILE A 322 17.57 -33.12 -1.19
CA ILE A 322 17.70 -32.72 -2.60
C ILE A 322 19.17 -32.75 -3.05
N GLU A 323 20.10 -32.24 -2.24
CA GLU A 323 21.53 -32.26 -2.58
C GLU A 323 22.05 -33.70 -2.70
N HIS A 324 21.63 -34.59 -1.80
CA HIS A 324 21.99 -36.01 -1.85
C HIS A 324 21.44 -36.73 -3.09
N VAL A 325 20.19 -36.43 -3.51
CA VAL A 325 19.52 -37.14 -4.62
C VAL A 325 19.90 -36.63 -6.00
N LEU A 326 20.18 -35.33 -6.15
CA LEU A 326 20.49 -34.70 -7.44
C LEU A 326 21.97 -34.33 -7.63
N HIS A 327 22.78 -34.35 -6.57
CA HIS A 327 24.18 -33.88 -6.58
C HIS A 327 24.30 -32.44 -7.16
N ARG A 328 23.40 -31.58 -6.69
CA ARG A 328 23.26 -30.15 -7.05
C ARG A 328 22.91 -29.36 -5.80
N GLU A 329 23.45 -28.16 -5.67
CA GLU A 329 23.16 -27.24 -4.56
C GLU A 329 21.71 -26.71 -4.71
N PRO A 330 20.80 -26.97 -3.75
CA PRO A 330 19.42 -26.51 -3.83
C PRO A 330 19.28 -25.10 -3.27
N HIS A 331 18.87 -24.17 -4.12
CA HIS A 331 18.64 -22.78 -3.77
C HIS A 331 17.28 -22.66 -3.08
N MET A 332 17.29 -22.66 -1.76
CA MET A 332 16.06 -22.50 -0.98
C MET A 332 15.49 -21.09 -1.19
N VAL A 333 14.21 -20.99 -1.58
CA VAL A 333 13.55 -19.72 -1.96
C VAL A 333 12.31 -19.37 -1.15
N GLY A 334 11.75 -20.33 -0.40
CA GLY A 334 10.70 -20.08 0.59
C GLY A 334 10.57 -21.22 1.60
N PRO A 335 9.64 -21.13 2.57
CA PRO A 335 9.39 -22.19 3.54
C PRO A 335 8.98 -23.50 2.84
N GLY A 336 9.87 -24.50 2.86
CA GLY A 336 9.66 -25.77 2.16
C GLY A 336 9.77 -25.73 0.63
N ILE A 337 10.32 -24.64 0.04
CA ILE A 337 10.43 -24.49 -1.43
C ILE A 337 11.89 -24.25 -1.83
N ALA A 338 12.36 -25.01 -2.83
CA ALA A 338 13.73 -24.97 -3.36
C ALA A 338 13.75 -24.93 -4.90
N PHE A 339 14.71 -24.20 -5.47
CA PHE A 339 15.04 -24.20 -6.89
C PHE A 339 16.36 -24.93 -7.13
N ILE A 340 16.41 -25.78 -8.15
CA ILE A 340 17.59 -26.54 -8.55
C ILE A 340 17.85 -26.28 -10.03
N PHE A 341 19.04 -25.77 -10.35
CA PHE A 341 19.38 -25.36 -11.72
C PHE A 341 19.98 -26.51 -12.53
N ALA A 342 19.49 -26.66 -13.76
CA ALA A 342 19.98 -27.64 -14.70
C ALA A 342 21.37 -27.28 -15.27
N SER A 343 21.72 -25.98 -15.28
CA SER A 343 23.01 -25.48 -15.73
C SER A 343 23.60 -24.39 -14.82
N GLU A 344 24.94 -24.34 -14.74
CA GLU A 344 25.69 -23.30 -14.02
C GLU A 344 25.35 -21.88 -14.54
N SER A 345 25.01 -21.75 -15.83
CA SER A 345 24.62 -20.47 -16.44
C SER A 345 23.29 -19.94 -15.89
N ALA A 346 22.30 -20.82 -15.68
CA ALA A 346 21.01 -20.44 -15.11
C ALA A 346 21.14 -20.07 -13.62
N GLU A 347 21.92 -20.86 -12.88
CA GLU A 347 22.26 -20.59 -11.48
C GLU A 347 22.95 -19.22 -11.30
N GLN A 348 23.94 -18.92 -12.15
CA GLN A 348 24.62 -17.62 -12.12
C GLN A 348 23.70 -16.46 -12.49
N GLN A 349 22.77 -16.64 -13.43
CA GLN A 349 21.76 -15.61 -13.75
C GLN A 349 20.82 -15.35 -12.56
N PHE A 350 20.38 -16.40 -11.86
CA PHE A 350 19.56 -16.28 -10.66
C PHE A 350 20.31 -15.60 -9.50
N ALA A 351 21.53 -16.04 -9.19
CA ALA A 351 22.38 -15.44 -8.15
C ALA A 351 22.74 -13.98 -8.47
N ALA A 352 22.99 -13.64 -9.73
CA ALA A 352 23.16 -12.26 -10.17
C ALA A 352 21.87 -11.45 -10.07
N GLY A 353 20.71 -12.06 -10.38
CA GLY A 353 19.38 -11.49 -10.23
C GLY A 353 19.06 -11.07 -8.80
N ARG A 354 19.37 -11.92 -7.81
CA ARG A 354 19.26 -11.60 -6.37
C ARG A 354 20.15 -10.42 -5.94
N CYS A 355 21.18 -10.09 -6.72
CA CYS A 355 22.06 -8.94 -6.51
C CYS A 355 21.69 -7.72 -7.37
N ARG A 356 20.57 -7.73 -8.12
CA ARG A 356 20.10 -6.57 -8.89
C ARG A 356 19.27 -5.61 -8.07
N THR A 357 19.28 -4.35 -8.46
CA THR A 357 18.24 -3.37 -8.13
C THR A 357 17.10 -3.49 -9.16
N SER A 358 15.84 -3.44 -8.72
CA SER A 358 14.64 -3.54 -9.56
C SER A 358 14.25 -2.23 -10.25
N ASP A 359 13.39 -2.29 -11.28
CA ASP A 359 12.73 -1.15 -11.93
C ASP A 359 13.66 0.04 -12.25
N VAL A 360 14.87 -0.22 -12.76
CA VAL A 360 15.89 0.82 -12.97
C VAL A 360 15.49 1.75 -14.11
N SER A 361 15.16 1.20 -15.28
CA SER A 361 14.72 1.98 -16.45
C SER A 361 13.43 2.74 -16.17
N ARG A 362 12.45 2.06 -15.53
CA ARG A 362 11.15 2.62 -15.17
C ARG A 362 11.30 3.84 -14.25
N ARG A 363 12.09 3.72 -13.18
CA ARG A 363 12.33 4.83 -12.24
C ARG A 363 13.09 5.97 -12.89
N LEU A 364 14.19 5.69 -13.60
CA LEU A 364 14.99 6.74 -14.25
C LEU A 364 14.17 7.55 -15.28
N ILE A 365 13.36 6.89 -16.09
CA ILE A 365 12.47 7.55 -17.06
C ILE A 365 11.41 8.41 -16.37
N ALA A 366 10.73 7.87 -15.34
CA ALA A 366 9.67 8.59 -14.62
C ALA A 366 10.22 9.80 -13.82
N LEU A 367 11.35 9.65 -13.14
CA LEU A 367 12.02 10.74 -12.44
C LEU A 367 12.54 11.81 -13.42
N ARG A 368 13.03 11.41 -14.60
CA ARG A 368 13.46 12.37 -15.63
C ARG A 368 12.32 13.22 -16.17
N ALA A 369 11.13 12.64 -16.31
CA ALA A 369 9.91 13.35 -16.68
C ALA A 369 9.51 14.38 -15.61
N ARG A 370 9.56 14.02 -14.30
CA ARG A 370 9.36 14.99 -13.21
C ARG A 370 10.34 16.18 -13.31
N ARG A 371 11.63 15.90 -13.52
CA ARG A 371 12.73 16.88 -13.59
C ARG A 371 12.80 17.66 -14.93
N ALA A 372 11.90 17.42 -15.89
CA ALA A 372 11.91 18.17 -17.14
C ALA A 372 11.35 19.60 -16.94
N PRO A 373 11.98 20.63 -17.54
CA PRO A 373 11.33 21.92 -17.75
C PRO A 373 10.13 21.71 -18.69
N GLN A 374 8.99 22.33 -18.38
CA GLN A 374 7.89 22.41 -19.36
C GLN A 374 8.32 23.28 -20.55
N PRO A 375 7.92 22.94 -21.79
CA PRO A 375 8.04 23.88 -22.90
C PRO A 375 7.15 25.11 -22.60
N PRO A 376 7.58 26.34 -22.97
CA PRO A 376 6.76 27.53 -22.75
C PRO A 376 5.43 27.40 -23.51
N THR A 377 4.31 27.57 -22.80
CA THR A 377 2.98 27.55 -23.38
C THR A 377 2.83 28.66 -24.41
N SER A 378 2.49 28.30 -25.65
CA SER A 378 2.29 29.27 -26.73
C SER A 378 0.97 30.02 -26.52
N ASP A 379 1.06 31.26 -26.03
CA ASP A 379 -0.11 32.11 -25.76
C ASP A 379 -0.99 32.31 -26.99
N SER A 380 -2.16 31.64 -27.00
CA SER A 380 -3.08 31.59 -28.13
C SER A 380 -4.11 32.75 -28.07
N SER A 381 -3.65 33.97 -27.80
CA SER A 381 -4.53 35.09 -27.42
C SER A 381 -4.18 36.46 -28.04
N THR A 382 -3.85 36.53 -29.34
CA THR A 382 -4.03 37.78 -30.12
C THR A 382 -4.11 37.55 -31.64
N ARG A 383 -5.32 37.32 -32.17
CA ARG A 383 -5.62 37.41 -33.61
C ARG A 383 -6.67 38.48 -33.90
N THR A 384 -6.31 39.74 -33.65
CA THR A 384 -7.13 40.89 -34.06
C THR A 384 -6.92 41.15 -35.56
N ARG A 385 -8.03 41.30 -36.29
CA ARG A 385 -8.07 41.28 -37.76
C ARG A 385 -8.03 42.70 -38.33
N ALA A 386 -7.14 42.96 -39.28
CA ALA A 386 -7.14 44.16 -40.12
C ALA A 386 -6.87 43.79 -41.58
N LEU A 387 -7.63 44.36 -42.52
CA LEU A 387 -7.44 44.18 -43.96
C LEU A 387 -7.16 45.53 -44.63
N SER A 388 -6.14 45.58 -45.48
CA SER A 388 -6.01 46.56 -46.55
C SER A 388 -5.08 46.06 -47.67
N SER A 389 -5.44 46.38 -48.91
CA SER A 389 -4.86 45.90 -50.18
C SER A 389 -3.64 46.74 -50.63
N PRO A 390 -3.01 46.50 -51.81
CA PRO A 390 -2.98 45.33 -52.70
C PRO A 390 -1.53 44.88 -53.08
N PRO A 391 -1.33 43.71 -53.71
CA PRO A 391 0.00 43.28 -54.17
C PRO A 391 0.37 43.81 -55.58
N LYS A 392 1.63 44.24 -55.78
CA LYS A 392 2.26 44.37 -57.10
C LYS A 392 3.70 43.84 -57.13
N GLN A 393 3.88 42.83 -58.00
CA GLN A 393 5.10 42.31 -58.64
C GLN A 393 6.49 42.88 -58.27
N LEU A 394 7.47 41.99 -58.07
CA LEU A 394 8.62 41.88 -58.99
C LEU A 394 9.43 40.57 -58.85
N ALA A 395 9.94 40.10 -60.00
CA ALA A 395 11.07 39.18 -60.24
C ALA A 395 11.23 37.87 -59.41
N ALA A 396 11.04 36.73 -60.09
CA ALA A 396 11.33 35.40 -59.56
C ALA A 396 12.83 35.02 -59.56
N LYS A 397 13.22 34.10 -58.67
CA LYS A 397 14.37 33.19 -58.87
C LYS A 397 13.92 31.74 -58.66
N LYS A 398 14.66 30.79 -59.27
CA LYS A 398 14.26 29.39 -59.49
C LYS A 398 13.99 28.60 -58.18
N PRO A 399 13.12 27.58 -58.21
CA PRO A 399 12.86 26.73 -57.05
C PRO A 399 14.11 25.93 -56.66
N LEU A 400 14.44 25.97 -55.36
CA LEU A 400 15.27 24.95 -54.74
C LEU A 400 14.44 23.68 -54.52
N SER A 401 15.05 22.52 -54.76
CA SER A 401 14.35 21.23 -54.84
C SER A 401 13.73 20.77 -53.52
N GLU A 402 12.72 19.91 -53.65
CA GLU A 402 11.92 19.34 -52.56
C GLU A 402 12.76 18.72 -51.43
N ARG A 403 12.97 19.46 -50.33
CA ARG A 403 13.42 18.88 -49.07
C ARG A 403 12.27 18.13 -48.39
N LYS A 404 11.99 16.91 -48.85
CA LYS A 404 11.08 15.97 -48.16
C LYS A 404 11.46 15.84 -46.67
N PRO A 405 10.48 15.75 -45.75
CA PRO A 405 10.72 16.00 -44.32
C PRO A 405 11.55 14.88 -43.67
N LYS A 406 12.76 15.22 -43.19
CA LYS A 406 13.60 14.31 -42.39
C LYS A 406 13.03 13.99 -40.99
N LEU A 407 11.91 14.59 -40.60
CA LEU A 407 11.27 14.43 -39.29
C LEU A 407 10.48 13.11 -39.15
N ASP A 408 9.99 12.57 -40.27
CA ASP A 408 9.07 11.43 -40.34
C ASP A 408 9.65 10.13 -39.73
N ARG A 409 10.92 9.79 -40.03
CA ARG A 409 11.51 8.53 -39.58
C ARG A 409 11.69 8.41 -38.07
N PHE A 410 12.00 9.50 -37.36
CA PHE A 410 12.13 9.44 -35.89
C PHE A 410 10.78 9.14 -35.24
N GLY A 411 9.71 9.81 -35.66
CA GLY A 411 8.36 9.55 -35.16
C GLY A 411 7.93 8.10 -35.35
N ARG A 412 8.15 7.54 -36.55
CA ARG A 412 7.85 6.12 -36.85
C ARG A 412 8.69 5.13 -36.03
N ALA A 413 9.97 5.42 -35.82
CA ALA A 413 10.88 4.53 -35.09
C ALA A 413 10.71 4.60 -33.57
N LYS A 414 10.16 5.70 -33.02
CA LYS A 414 10.14 5.98 -31.58
C LYS A 414 9.65 4.80 -30.71
N PRO A 415 8.56 4.07 -31.00
CA PRO A 415 8.11 2.98 -30.13
C PRO A 415 9.15 1.87 -29.96
N ILE A 416 9.87 1.51 -31.02
CA ILE A 416 10.94 0.51 -30.97
C ILE A 416 12.19 1.07 -30.29
N LEU A 417 12.51 2.35 -30.53
CA LEU A 417 13.60 3.03 -29.81
C LEU A 417 13.32 3.16 -28.31
N ASP A 418 12.05 3.29 -27.90
CA ASP A 418 11.62 3.33 -26.48
C ASP A 418 11.73 1.96 -25.78
N VAL A 419 11.65 0.84 -26.52
CA VAL A 419 12.00 -0.50 -25.97
C VAL A 419 13.52 -0.62 -25.88
N LEU A 420 14.24 -0.39 -26.98
CA LEU A 420 15.69 -0.51 -27.05
C LEU A 420 16.42 0.40 -26.04
N TRP A 421 15.84 1.56 -25.71
CA TRP A 421 16.32 2.45 -24.66
C TRP A 421 16.12 1.87 -23.25
N ARG A 422 14.98 1.22 -22.98
CA ARG A 422 14.76 0.50 -21.71
C ARG A 422 15.73 -0.65 -21.54
N ASP A 423 15.99 -1.43 -22.60
CA ASP A 423 16.99 -2.50 -22.60
C ASP A 423 18.38 -1.97 -22.15
N ALA A 424 18.80 -0.81 -22.68
CA ALA A 424 20.07 -0.17 -22.30
C ALA A 424 20.08 0.33 -20.85
N LEU A 425 18.96 0.84 -20.33
CA LEU A 425 18.86 1.29 -18.94
C LEU A 425 18.80 0.11 -17.95
N GLU A 426 18.15 -1.01 -18.28
CA GLU A 426 18.21 -2.24 -17.45
C GLU A 426 19.58 -2.94 -17.52
N LEU A 427 20.34 -2.71 -18.59
CA LEU A 427 21.73 -3.17 -18.71
C LEU A 427 22.75 -2.19 -18.12
N GLY A 428 22.41 -0.92 -17.93
CA GLY A 428 23.38 0.15 -17.62
C GLY A 428 24.43 0.39 -18.72
N ARG A 429 24.25 -0.21 -19.91
CA ARG A 429 25.17 -0.16 -21.05
C ARG A 429 24.40 -0.40 -22.35
N ILE A 430 25.05 -0.21 -23.49
CA ILE A 430 24.47 -0.62 -24.78
C ILE A 430 24.33 -2.17 -24.80
N PRO A 431 23.15 -2.72 -25.14
CA PRO A 431 22.95 -4.14 -25.41
C PRO A 431 23.73 -4.62 -26.64
N GLU A 432 24.19 -5.87 -26.58
CA GLU A 432 24.59 -6.62 -27.77
C GLU A 432 23.35 -7.09 -28.57
N VAL A 433 23.55 -7.59 -29.78
CA VAL A 433 22.47 -7.96 -30.71
C VAL A 433 21.60 -9.12 -30.19
N ASP A 434 22.12 -9.95 -29.28
CA ASP A 434 21.42 -11.03 -28.58
C ASP A 434 20.90 -10.62 -27.18
N GLU A 435 20.90 -9.32 -26.86
CA GLU A 435 20.44 -8.77 -25.57
C GLU A 435 19.30 -7.73 -25.72
N VAL A 436 18.80 -7.52 -26.93
CA VAL A 436 17.69 -6.60 -27.20
C VAL A 436 16.33 -7.31 -27.09
N SER A 437 15.32 -6.64 -26.53
CA SER A 437 13.96 -7.17 -26.38
C SER A 437 13.09 -6.98 -27.63
N VAL A 438 13.65 -6.41 -28.71
CA VAL A 438 12.93 -6.09 -29.96
C VAL A 438 13.30 -7.07 -31.07
N ASP A 439 12.29 -7.44 -31.86
CA ASP A 439 12.52 -8.16 -33.10
C ASP A 439 13.43 -7.34 -34.04
N LEU A 440 14.49 -8.00 -34.53
CA LEU A 440 15.52 -7.34 -35.34
C LEU A 440 14.97 -6.88 -36.70
N PHE A 441 14.06 -7.64 -37.32
CA PHE A 441 13.46 -7.28 -38.60
C PHE A 441 12.53 -6.06 -38.45
N GLN A 442 11.74 -5.98 -37.38
CA GLN A 442 10.96 -4.79 -37.03
C GLN A 442 11.84 -3.57 -36.79
N LEU A 443 12.96 -3.74 -36.07
CA LEU A 443 13.93 -2.67 -35.85
C LEU A 443 14.56 -2.20 -37.16
N GLU A 444 14.96 -3.11 -38.05
CA GLU A 444 15.53 -2.75 -39.34
C GLU A 444 14.50 -2.08 -40.26
N ALA A 445 13.25 -2.52 -40.26
CA ALA A 445 12.16 -1.87 -40.99
C ALA A 445 11.90 -0.43 -40.52
N ALA A 446 11.95 -0.18 -39.21
CA ALA A 446 11.65 1.14 -38.62
C ALA A 446 12.85 2.11 -38.62
N ALA A 447 14.03 1.65 -38.19
CA ALA A 447 15.24 2.48 -38.01
C ALA A 447 16.26 2.34 -39.16
N GLY A 448 16.22 1.25 -39.92
CA GLY A 448 17.14 0.99 -41.06
C GLY A 448 18.49 0.37 -40.69
N SER A 449 18.72 0.04 -39.41
CA SER A 449 19.70 -0.93 -38.85
C SER A 449 19.91 -0.67 -37.35
N VAL A 450 20.45 -1.65 -36.61
CA VAL A 450 20.82 -1.49 -35.18
C VAL A 450 21.74 -0.29 -34.95
N GLY A 451 22.77 -0.10 -35.79
CA GLY A 451 23.67 1.05 -35.72
C GLY A 451 22.96 2.40 -35.96
N ARG A 452 21.91 2.44 -36.80
CA ARG A 452 21.09 3.65 -37.00
C ARG A 452 20.12 3.89 -35.84
N ALA A 453 19.57 2.84 -35.22
CA ALA A 453 18.77 2.96 -34.01
C ALA A 453 19.58 3.64 -32.89
N TRP A 454 20.82 3.18 -32.63
CA TRP A 454 21.71 3.82 -31.66
C TRP A 454 22.11 5.26 -32.03
N ALA A 455 22.28 5.56 -33.31
CA ALA A 455 22.55 6.93 -33.76
C ALA A 455 21.33 7.87 -33.58
N LEU A 456 20.10 7.35 -33.64
CA LEU A 456 18.89 8.09 -33.28
C LEU A 456 18.78 8.25 -31.76
N ILE A 457 19.01 7.19 -30.98
CA ILE A 457 18.97 7.24 -29.51
C ILE A 457 19.95 8.30 -28.98
N ARG A 458 21.23 8.23 -29.36
CA ARG A 458 22.28 9.20 -28.95
C ARG A 458 22.00 10.65 -29.36
N ARG A 459 21.02 10.91 -30.23
CA ARG A 459 20.64 12.24 -30.70
C ARG A 459 19.36 12.78 -30.06
N HIS A 460 18.49 11.90 -29.56
CA HIS A 460 17.12 12.24 -29.17
C HIS A 460 16.74 11.81 -27.73
N TYR A 461 17.58 11.01 -27.06
CA TYR A 461 17.35 10.53 -25.69
C TYR A 461 18.43 11.07 -24.75
N ASP A 462 18.09 11.20 -23.47
CA ASP A 462 18.99 11.77 -22.46
C ASP A 462 19.99 10.73 -21.95
N LEU A 463 21.23 10.80 -22.47
CA LEU A 463 22.30 9.86 -22.15
C LEU A 463 22.74 9.90 -20.67
N SER A 464 22.41 10.95 -19.91
CA SER A 464 22.71 10.99 -18.47
C SER A 464 22.01 9.87 -17.69
N LEU A 465 20.82 9.42 -18.14
CA LEU A 465 20.13 8.28 -17.53
C LEU A 465 20.89 6.96 -17.74
N LEU A 466 21.60 6.82 -18.87
CA LEU A 466 22.45 5.64 -19.09
C LEU A 466 23.68 5.67 -18.19
N GLU A 467 24.21 6.85 -17.86
CA GLU A 467 25.29 7.01 -16.88
C GLU A 467 24.82 6.79 -15.43
N GLU A 468 23.58 7.15 -15.09
CA GLU A 468 22.95 6.80 -13.81
C GLU A 468 22.70 5.28 -13.70
N ALA A 469 22.13 4.67 -14.74
CA ALA A 469 21.94 3.21 -14.83
C ALA A 469 23.28 2.44 -14.76
N ALA A 470 24.34 2.94 -15.42
CA ALA A 470 25.67 2.35 -15.37
C ALA A 470 26.24 2.30 -13.93
N LYS A 471 25.96 3.31 -13.10
CA LYS A 471 26.38 3.34 -11.69
C LYS A 471 25.63 2.26 -10.89
N VAL A 472 24.31 2.19 -11.02
CA VAL A 472 23.47 1.16 -10.35
C VAL A 472 23.92 -0.25 -10.75
N ARG A 473 24.05 -0.52 -12.06
CA ARG A 473 24.49 -1.83 -12.57
C ARG A 473 25.90 -2.19 -12.10
N LYS A 474 26.81 -1.21 -12.02
CA LYS A 474 28.17 -1.42 -11.50
C LYS A 474 28.16 -1.78 -10.01
N ASP A 475 27.31 -1.16 -9.20
CA ASP A 475 27.17 -1.50 -7.78
C ASP A 475 26.51 -2.87 -7.55
N ASP A 476 25.49 -3.24 -8.35
CA ASP A 476 24.94 -4.61 -8.35
C ASP A 476 26.01 -5.68 -8.62
N LEU A 477 26.94 -5.37 -9.54
CA LEU A 477 28.06 -6.28 -9.86
C LEU A 477 29.12 -6.31 -8.75
N ARG A 478 29.38 -5.20 -8.05
CA ARG A 478 30.21 -5.21 -6.83
C ARG A 478 29.60 -6.10 -5.75
N LEU A 479 28.28 -5.99 -5.55
CA LEU A 479 27.52 -6.82 -4.61
C LEU A 479 27.58 -8.31 -5.00
N PHE A 480 27.37 -8.64 -6.27
CA PHE A 480 27.49 -10.00 -6.79
C PHE A 480 28.91 -10.59 -6.59
N MET A 481 29.96 -9.81 -6.86
CA MET A 481 31.35 -10.25 -6.63
C MET A 481 31.71 -10.34 -5.14
N ALA A 482 31.09 -9.52 -4.28
CA ALA A 482 31.20 -9.61 -2.83
C ALA A 482 30.54 -10.90 -2.29
N VAL A 483 29.31 -11.21 -2.71
CA VAL A 483 28.61 -12.44 -2.30
C VAL A 483 29.33 -13.70 -2.81
N ARG A 484 29.79 -13.71 -4.07
CA ARG A 484 30.60 -14.83 -4.62
C ARG A 484 31.99 -14.98 -3.98
N ALA A 485 32.41 -14.11 -3.07
CA ALA A 485 33.62 -14.33 -2.28
C ALA A 485 33.48 -15.50 -1.28
N PHE A 486 32.24 -15.79 -0.84
CA PHE A 486 31.91 -16.81 0.15
C PHE A 486 31.64 -18.21 -0.45
N SER A 487 31.33 -18.29 -1.74
CA SER A 487 30.94 -19.54 -2.44
C SER A 487 32.09 -20.18 -3.23
N LYS A 488 31.85 -21.41 -3.75
CA LYS A 488 32.77 -22.06 -4.71
C LYS A 488 32.92 -21.18 -5.98
N ARG A 489 34.13 -21.14 -6.54
CA ARG A 489 34.54 -20.11 -7.52
C ARG A 489 34.63 -20.67 -8.94
N SER A 490 33.69 -20.28 -9.80
CA SER A 490 33.83 -20.41 -11.25
C SER A 490 34.88 -19.42 -11.81
N ASN A 491 35.69 -19.87 -12.75
CA ASN A 491 36.62 -19.00 -13.49
C ASN A 491 35.86 -18.07 -14.45
N TYR A 492 36.50 -16.99 -14.91
CA TYR A 492 35.85 -16.00 -15.78
C TYR A 492 35.22 -16.59 -17.06
N GLY A 493 35.87 -17.57 -17.70
CA GLY A 493 35.33 -18.24 -18.89
C GLY A 493 34.13 -19.17 -18.62
N GLN A 494 33.85 -19.47 -17.35
CA GLN A 494 32.63 -20.18 -16.91
C GLN A 494 31.53 -19.20 -16.51
N LEU A 495 31.76 -17.88 -16.53
CA LEU A 495 30.68 -16.92 -16.35
C LEU A 495 29.72 -16.94 -17.53
N GLU A 496 28.44 -16.75 -17.25
CA GLU A 496 27.43 -16.48 -18.24
C GLU A 496 27.78 -15.24 -19.11
N LYS A 497 27.34 -15.23 -20.37
CA LYS A 497 27.80 -14.25 -21.39
C LYS A 497 27.48 -12.79 -21.04
N ARG A 498 26.27 -12.49 -20.58
CA ARG A 498 25.88 -11.15 -20.13
C ARG A 498 26.71 -10.71 -18.93
N LEU A 499 27.01 -11.60 -17.97
CA LEU A 499 27.96 -11.32 -16.88
C LEU A 499 29.38 -11.03 -17.37
N GLN A 500 29.90 -11.76 -18.37
CA GLN A 500 31.20 -11.45 -18.98
C GLN A 500 31.21 -10.04 -19.63
N ARG A 501 30.16 -9.72 -20.41
CA ARG A 501 29.99 -8.40 -21.06
C ARG A 501 29.87 -7.27 -20.05
N ASP A 502 29.05 -7.45 -19.01
CA ASP A 502 28.88 -6.52 -17.91
C ASP A 502 30.23 -6.26 -17.19
N VAL A 503 30.96 -7.31 -16.81
CA VAL A 503 32.29 -7.18 -16.18
C VAL A 503 33.25 -6.38 -17.07
N ARG A 504 33.30 -6.68 -18.37
CA ARG A 504 34.15 -5.96 -19.34
C ARG A 504 33.73 -4.49 -19.48
N ALA A 505 32.44 -4.18 -19.49
CA ALA A 505 31.92 -2.83 -19.65
C ALA A 505 32.19 -1.94 -18.41
N PHE A 506 31.97 -2.46 -17.20
CA PHE A 506 32.00 -1.65 -15.98
C PHE A 506 33.34 -1.66 -15.23
N PHE A 507 34.20 -2.67 -15.46
CA PHE A 507 35.48 -2.84 -14.76
C PHE A 507 36.67 -3.12 -15.69
N GLY A 508 36.44 -3.39 -16.99
CA GLY A 508 37.50 -3.75 -17.95
C GLY A 508 38.02 -5.19 -17.79
N SER A 509 38.18 -5.69 -16.56
CA SER A 509 38.64 -7.05 -16.26
C SER A 509 37.89 -7.69 -15.08
N TYR A 510 37.88 -9.03 -15.05
CA TYR A 510 37.30 -9.80 -13.94
C TYR A 510 38.01 -9.55 -12.61
N GLU A 511 39.33 -9.36 -12.63
CA GLU A 511 40.11 -9.11 -11.41
C GLU A 511 39.79 -7.73 -10.82
N ALA A 512 39.56 -6.71 -11.65
CA ALA A 512 39.07 -5.41 -11.20
C ALA A 512 37.65 -5.49 -10.60
N ALA A 513 36.76 -6.29 -11.20
CA ALA A 513 35.42 -6.55 -10.64
C ALA A 513 35.49 -7.30 -9.30
N ARG A 514 36.33 -8.34 -9.21
CA ARG A 514 36.58 -9.12 -7.99
C ARG A 514 37.11 -8.24 -6.87
N GLN A 515 38.13 -7.42 -7.16
CA GLN A 515 38.72 -6.51 -6.19
C GLN A 515 37.73 -5.43 -5.72
N ALA A 516 36.87 -4.91 -6.62
CA ALA A 516 35.82 -3.96 -6.24
C ALA A 516 34.74 -4.58 -5.33
N GLY A 517 34.50 -5.89 -5.41
CA GLY A 517 33.69 -6.66 -4.46
C GLY A 517 34.37 -6.85 -3.10
N ILE A 518 35.67 -7.16 -3.07
CA ILE A 518 36.44 -7.22 -1.81
C ILE A 518 36.50 -5.85 -1.12
N THR A 519 36.69 -4.77 -1.86
CA THR A 519 36.62 -3.40 -1.33
C THR A 519 35.23 -3.07 -0.77
N LEU A 520 34.15 -3.54 -1.42
CA LEU A 520 32.78 -3.38 -0.89
C LEU A 520 32.59 -4.13 0.44
N LEU A 521 33.13 -5.35 0.59
CA LEU A 521 33.09 -6.08 1.86
C LEU A 521 33.86 -5.33 2.98
N ALA A 522 34.99 -4.69 2.65
CA ALA A 522 35.72 -3.86 3.59
C ALA A 522 34.92 -2.60 4.02
N GLN A 523 34.24 -1.94 3.08
CA GLN A 523 33.32 -0.83 3.40
C GLN A 523 32.16 -1.29 4.29
N ALA A 524 31.58 -2.45 4.01
CA ALA A 524 30.54 -3.05 4.86
C ALA A 524 31.04 -3.51 6.25
N GLY A 525 32.35 -3.50 6.50
CA GLY A 525 32.93 -3.66 7.84
C GLY A 525 33.10 -2.36 8.63
N SER A 526 33.02 -1.20 7.97
CA SER A 526 33.31 0.11 8.54
C SER A 526 32.07 0.78 9.12
N THR A 527 32.13 1.16 10.40
CA THR A 527 31.05 1.89 11.10
C THR A 527 30.67 3.18 10.39
N ASP A 528 31.66 3.92 9.87
CA ASP A 528 31.45 5.27 9.30
C ASP A 528 30.79 5.20 7.92
N GLU A 529 31.17 4.22 7.10
CA GLU A 529 30.54 3.92 5.81
C GLU A 529 29.09 3.45 6.00
N ILE A 530 28.84 2.60 7.02
CA ILE A 530 27.48 2.19 7.40
C ILE A 530 26.67 3.40 7.88
N LEU A 531 27.21 4.26 8.75
CA LEU A 531 26.52 5.45 9.26
C LEU A 531 26.16 6.43 8.13
N TYR A 532 27.12 6.71 7.23
CA TYR A 532 26.89 7.54 6.05
C TYR A 532 25.81 6.96 5.14
N ALA A 533 25.89 5.65 4.84
CA ALA A 533 24.91 4.97 4.01
C ALA A 533 23.51 4.90 4.67
N CYS A 534 23.43 4.74 6.00
CA CYS A 534 22.16 4.78 6.74
C CYS A 534 21.52 6.18 6.72
N LYS A 535 22.31 7.24 6.87
CA LYS A 535 21.85 8.64 6.71
C LYS A 535 21.34 8.90 5.30
N LEU A 536 22.07 8.43 4.28
CA LEU A 536 21.67 8.55 2.87
C LEU A 536 20.38 7.76 2.58
N ALA A 537 20.23 6.55 3.13
CA ALA A 537 19.03 5.73 2.98
C ALA A 537 17.79 6.42 3.58
N ALA A 538 17.87 6.85 4.85
CA ALA A 538 16.76 7.54 5.52
C ALA A 538 16.39 8.88 4.87
N ALA A 539 17.39 9.64 4.39
CA ALA A 539 17.15 10.86 3.62
C ALA A 539 16.41 10.62 2.29
N ASN A 540 16.45 9.39 1.74
CA ASN A 540 15.69 8.97 0.56
C ASN A 540 14.45 8.11 0.94
N GLY A 541 13.99 8.17 2.19
CA GLY A 541 12.81 7.43 2.66
C GLY A 541 12.98 5.89 2.73
N LEU A 542 14.19 5.37 2.59
CA LEU A 542 14.47 3.93 2.58
C LEU A 542 14.61 3.36 4.01
N GLY A 543 13.55 3.53 4.80
CA GLY A 543 13.49 3.17 6.21
C GLY A 543 13.60 4.35 7.16
N TRP A 544 13.51 4.02 8.45
CA TRP A 544 13.60 4.96 9.57
C TRP A 544 14.93 4.80 10.31
N LEU A 545 15.58 5.94 10.59
CA LEU A 545 16.85 6.01 11.28
C LEU A 545 16.64 6.45 12.74
N ASP A 546 17.11 5.58 13.63
CA ASP A 546 17.06 5.64 15.09
C ASP A 546 18.34 6.36 15.57
N ASP A 547 18.34 7.70 15.50
CA ASP A 547 19.48 8.62 15.66
C ASP A 547 20.73 8.19 14.84
N GLU A 548 21.81 7.76 15.52
CA GLU A 548 23.00 7.16 14.90
C GLU A 548 23.19 5.70 15.35
N HIS A 549 22.16 5.11 15.96
CA HIS A 549 22.20 3.75 16.50
C HIS A 549 21.84 2.69 15.46
N SER A 550 20.76 2.89 14.70
CA SER A 550 20.29 1.88 13.74
C SER A 550 19.34 2.38 12.65
N LEU A 551 19.39 1.77 11.47
CA LEU A 551 18.39 1.92 10.41
C LEU A 551 17.44 0.72 10.44
N GLN A 552 16.13 0.94 10.37
CA GLN A 552 15.11 -0.11 10.29
C GLN A 552 14.19 0.11 9.08
N LEU A 553 13.91 -0.94 8.31
CA LEU A 553 13.14 -0.88 7.07
C LEU A 553 12.42 -2.20 6.78
N SER A 554 11.40 -2.17 5.92
CA SER A 554 10.87 -3.38 5.30
C SER A 554 11.90 -4.00 4.34
N MET A 555 11.97 -5.34 4.32
CA MET A 555 12.88 -6.12 3.49
C MET A 555 12.71 -5.86 1.99
N GLY A 556 11.49 -5.49 1.55
CA GLY A 556 11.19 -5.10 0.17
C GLY A 556 11.87 -3.80 -0.32
N LEU A 557 12.60 -3.09 0.54
CA LEU A 557 13.37 -1.88 0.17
C LEU A 557 14.88 -2.14 0.06
N VAL A 558 15.36 -3.35 0.35
CA VAL A 558 16.81 -3.65 0.42
C VAL A 558 17.51 -3.45 -0.92
N ASP A 559 16.88 -3.79 -2.05
CA ASP A 559 17.48 -3.62 -3.38
C ASP A 559 17.69 -2.15 -3.79
N ARG A 560 16.94 -1.22 -3.17
CA ARG A 560 17.07 0.24 -3.33
C ARG A 560 18.15 0.86 -2.44
N LEU A 561 18.62 0.17 -1.39
CA LEU A 561 19.59 0.73 -0.44
C LEU A 561 20.97 1.01 -1.10
N PRO A 562 21.76 1.95 -0.53
CA PRO A 562 23.18 2.09 -0.89
C PRO A 562 23.91 0.75 -0.77
N VAL A 563 24.79 0.46 -1.73
CA VAL A 563 25.39 -0.87 -1.92
C VAL A 563 26.16 -1.41 -0.70
N VAL A 564 26.71 -0.53 0.14
CA VAL A 564 27.37 -0.88 1.41
C VAL A 564 26.40 -1.59 2.37
N LEU A 565 25.16 -1.10 2.49
CA LEU A 565 24.14 -1.73 3.33
C LEU A 565 23.60 -3.02 2.70
N ARG A 566 23.50 -3.07 1.37
CA ARG A 566 23.15 -4.31 0.64
C ARG A 566 24.17 -5.42 0.90
N ALA A 567 25.46 -5.09 0.91
CA ALA A 567 26.53 -6.02 1.26
C ALA A 567 26.49 -6.42 2.75
N TYR A 568 26.26 -5.47 3.66
CA TYR A 568 26.09 -5.76 5.10
C TYR A 568 24.93 -6.75 5.36
N ILE A 569 23.78 -6.51 4.74
CA ILE A 569 22.60 -7.39 4.83
C ILE A 569 22.93 -8.76 4.22
N ALA A 570 23.55 -8.81 3.05
CA ALA A 570 23.94 -10.07 2.41
C ALA A 570 24.87 -10.91 3.29
N CYS A 571 25.89 -10.31 3.92
CA CYS A 571 26.75 -11.00 4.89
C CYS A 571 25.97 -11.57 6.09
N GLY A 572 24.96 -10.84 6.59
CA GLY A 572 24.09 -11.34 7.67
C GLY A 572 23.14 -12.46 7.23
N LEU A 573 22.64 -12.42 5.99
CA LEU A 573 21.79 -13.48 5.44
C LEU A 573 22.58 -14.77 5.13
N VAL A 574 23.82 -14.66 4.66
CA VAL A 574 24.73 -15.81 4.47
C VAL A 574 25.00 -16.54 5.80
N LEU A 575 25.04 -15.82 6.92
CA LEU A 575 25.18 -16.41 8.26
C LEU A 575 23.87 -16.99 8.83
N TRP A 576 22.71 -16.62 8.28
CA TRP A 576 21.40 -17.09 8.76
C TRP A 576 20.94 -18.39 8.05
N ASP A 577 21.40 -18.64 6.80
CA ASP A 577 21.12 -19.84 5.96
C ASP A 577 19.70 -20.42 6.13
N SER A 578 18.72 -19.51 6.13
CA SER A 578 17.34 -19.79 6.48
C SER A 578 16.39 -18.97 5.62
N VAL A 579 15.19 -19.50 5.45
CA VAL A 579 14.35 -19.31 4.25
C VAL A 579 12.93 -18.87 4.59
N SER A 580 12.72 -18.48 5.85
CA SER A 580 11.54 -17.74 6.26
C SER A 580 11.49 -16.39 5.57
N GLU A 581 10.27 -15.94 5.23
CA GLU A 581 10.08 -14.58 4.73
C GLU A 581 10.34 -13.61 5.89
N VAL A 582 11.39 -12.80 5.71
CA VAL A 582 11.77 -11.71 6.61
C VAL A 582 11.04 -10.47 6.09
N ASP A 583 10.17 -9.89 6.90
CA ASP A 583 9.40 -8.71 6.50
C ASP A 583 10.17 -7.42 6.69
N MET A 584 11.06 -7.39 7.69
CA MET A 584 11.85 -6.23 8.06
C MET A 584 13.26 -6.56 8.50
N VAL A 585 14.14 -5.59 8.32
CA VAL A 585 15.55 -5.64 8.74
C VAL A 585 15.92 -4.39 9.54
N LYS A 586 16.68 -4.56 10.63
CA LYS A 586 17.29 -3.49 11.45
C LYS A 586 18.81 -3.66 11.48
N ILE A 587 19.52 -2.68 10.92
CA ILE A 587 20.98 -2.59 10.84
C ILE A 587 21.48 -1.86 12.09
N HIS A 588 22.28 -2.49 12.93
CA HIS A 588 22.87 -1.85 14.13
C HIS A 588 24.26 -1.30 13.80
N ILE A 589 24.35 0.03 13.65
CA ILE A 589 25.45 0.72 12.97
C ILE A 589 26.81 0.43 13.65
N THR A 590 26.90 0.62 14.97
CA THR A 590 28.14 0.47 15.72
C THR A 590 28.46 -0.97 16.13
N SER A 591 27.44 -1.78 16.42
CA SER A 591 27.62 -3.05 17.12
C SER A 591 27.92 -4.26 16.23
N GLY A 592 27.84 -4.12 14.90
CA GLY A 592 28.11 -5.22 13.95
C GLY A 592 27.01 -6.30 13.93
N LYS A 593 25.77 -5.93 14.30
CA LYS A 593 24.62 -6.81 14.37
C LYS A 593 23.59 -6.47 13.29
N LEU A 594 23.05 -7.51 12.66
CA LEU A 594 21.84 -7.44 11.87
C LEU A 594 20.69 -8.02 12.70
N THR A 595 19.51 -7.44 12.61
CA THR A 595 18.28 -8.04 13.16
C THR A 595 17.26 -8.22 12.04
N LEU A 596 16.76 -9.44 11.90
CA LEU A 596 15.70 -9.81 10.97
C LEU A 596 14.42 -10.00 11.78
N LEU A 597 13.28 -9.54 11.27
CA LEU A 597 11.98 -9.61 11.94
C LEU A 597 10.97 -10.24 10.99
N GLU A 598 10.20 -11.18 11.53
CA GLU A 598 9.10 -11.90 10.88
C GLU A 598 7.83 -11.66 11.70
N HIS A 599 6.68 -11.50 11.04
CA HIS A 599 5.41 -11.16 11.66
C HIS A 599 4.31 -12.17 11.31
N TYR A 600 3.21 -12.12 12.05
CA TYR A 600 1.92 -12.63 11.60
C TYR A 600 1.20 -11.50 10.84
N ASP A 601 0.70 -11.81 9.65
CA ASP A 601 0.02 -10.89 8.73
C ASP A 601 0.75 -9.53 8.55
N PHE A 602 1.88 -9.55 7.83
CA PHE A 602 2.63 -8.31 7.58
C PHE A 602 1.90 -7.34 6.62
N ASP A 603 0.97 -7.82 5.80
CA ASP A 603 0.15 -6.95 4.94
C ASP A 603 -0.95 -6.22 5.72
N GLY A 604 -1.45 -6.81 6.81
CA GLY A 604 -2.35 -6.19 7.78
C GLY A 604 -1.80 -4.92 8.45
N PRO A 605 -2.67 -4.09 9.08
CA PRO A 605 -2.32 -2.73 9.49
C PRO A 605 -1.42 -2.67 10.72
N ILE A 606 -1.54 -3.64 11.63
CA ILE A 606 -0.77 -3.74 12.87
C ILE A 606 -0.21 -5.18 13.01
N PRO A 607 0.84 -5.56 12.26
CA PRO A 607 1.40 -6.91 12.31
C PRO A 607 1.95 -7.26 13.70
N GLU A 608 1.73 -8.49 14.15
CA GLU A 608 2.32 -9.01 15.38
C GLU A 608 3.69 -9.62 15.11
N LEU A 609 4.69 -9.29 15.93
CA LEU A 609 6.02 -9.91 15.87
C LEU A 609 5.91 -11.41 16.17
N LYS A 610 6.25 -12.24 15.18
CA LYS A 610 6.30 -13.71 15.26
C LYS A 610 7.69 -14.20 15.63
N ARG A 611 8.74 -13.60 15.04
CA ARG A 611 10.12 -14.02 15.25
C ARG A 611 11.10 -12.90 15.04
N ARG A 612 12.18 -12.92 15.83
CA ARG A 612 13.31 -12.01 15.74
C ARG A 612 14.60 -12.81 15.71
N VAL A 613 15.40 -12.62 14.67
CA VAL A 613 16.74 -13.20 14.55
C VAL A 613 17.75 -12.09 14.77
N LYS A 614 18.73 -12.27 15.65
CA LYS A 614 19.86 -11.35 15.83
C LYS A 614 21.13 -12.04 15.34
N VAL A 615 21.59 -11.67 14.16
CA VAL A 615 22.85 -12.13 13.56
C VAL A 615 23.98 -11.19 13.99
N ASN A 616 25.12 -11.73 14.38
CA ASN A 616 26.31 -10.96 14.77
C ASN A 616 27.43 -11.23 13.77
N ILE A 617 27.52 -10.35 12.76
CA ILE A 617 28.42 -10.52 11.62
C ILE A 617 29.89 -10.54 12.08
N ARG A 618 30.23 -9.85 13.18
CA ARG A 618 31.59 -9.85 13.76
C ARG A 618 31.95 -11.14 14.53
N LYS A 619 30.97 -11.93 14.97
CA LYS A 619 31.20 -13.22 15.63
C LYS A 619 30.93 -14.43 14.76
N LEU A 620 30.29 -14.24 13.59
CA LEU A 620 29.76 -15.31 12.74
C LEU A 620 28.73 -16.18 13.50
N ASP A 621 28.00 -15.59 14.46
CA ASP A 621 26.94 -16.24 15.24
C ASP A 621 25.55 -15.60 14.99
N TYR A 622 24.50 -16.30 15.39
CA TYR A 622 23.14 -15.76 15.46
C TYR A 622 22.39 -16.26 16.69
N SER A 623 21.29 -15.58 17.03
CA SER A 623 20.36 -15.97 18.09
C SER A 623 18.92 -15.76 17.65
N ILE A 624 18.05 -16.73 17.93
CA ILE A 624 16.63 -16.74 17.55
C ILE A 624 15.80 -16.41 18.80
N PHE A 625 14.75 -15.60 18.61
CA PHE A 625 13.73 -15.30 19.61
C PHE A 625 12.37 -15.48 18.93
N GLU A 626 11.60 -16.48 19.34
CA GLU A 626 10.25 -16.74 18.81
C GLU A 626 9.18 -16.16 19.75
N TYR A 627 8.01 -15.83 19.19
CA TYR A 627 6.93 -15.09 19.84
C TYR A 627 5.57 -15.67 19.43
N GLY A 628 4.59 -15.62 20.33
CA GLY A 628 3.25 -16.18 20.13
C GLY A 628 2.57 -16.52 21.46
N GLU A 629 1.47 -17.27 21.42
CA GLU A 629 0.57 -17.52 22.57
C GLU A 629 1.24 -18.10 23.83
N ALA A 630 2.35 -18.84 23.67
CA ALA A 630 3.12 -19.41 24.78
C ALA A 630 4.06 -18.40 25.50
N HIS A 631 4.15 -17.16 25.02
CA HIS A 631 5.02 -16.12 25.56
C HIS A 631 4.21 -14.95 26.14
N SER A 632 4.60 -14.47 27.33
CA SER A 632 3.92 -13.38 28.05
C SER A 632 4.11 -11.99 27.43
N GLU A 633 5.00 -11.83 26.45
CA GLU A 633 5.34 -10.56 25.81
C GLU A 633 5.04 -10.61 24.31
N ARG A 634 3.79 -10.33 23.94
CA ARG A 634 3.38 -10.05 22.55
C ARG A 634 3.83 -8.64 22.16
N SER A 635 4.14 -8.40 20.89
CA SER A 635 4.67 -7.12 20.41
C SER A 635 4.13 -6.82 19.02
N TRP A 636 3.76 -5.57 18.76
CA TRP A 636 3.06 -5.15 17.54
C TRP A 636 3.79 -4.03 16.82
N LEU A 637 3.77 -4.07 15.49
CA LEU A 637 4.44 -3.11 14.63
C LEU A 637 3.56 -1.89 14.35
N PHE A 638 3.79 -0.80 15.07
CA PHE A 638 3.09 0.48 14.86
C PHE A 638 4.00 1.70 15.11
N PRO A 639 3.89 2.76 14.30
CA PRO A 639 3.36 2.75 12.93
C PRO A 639 4.21 1.88 12.00
N LYS A 640 3.58 1.09 11.13
CA LYS A 640 4.22 0.26 10.11
C LYS A 640 4.69 1.10 8.91
N SER A 641 3.93 2.13 8.53
CA SER A 641 4.26 3.07 7.44
C SER A 641 5.64 3.72 7.60
N ARG A 642 6.11 3.93 8.84
CA ARG A 642 7.44 4.45 9.19
C ARG A 642 8.59 3.71 8.51
N TYR A 643 8.41 2.42 8.24
CA TYR A 643 9.45 1.53 7.73
C TYR A 643 9.26 1.18 6.24
N GLN A 644 8.30 1.85 5.59
CA GLN A 644 7.90 1.68 4.20
C GLN A 644 8.20 2.96 3.39
N HIS A 645 8.37 2.82 2.07
CA HIS A 645 8.55 3.94 1.15
C HIS A 645 7.23 4.24 0.44
N GLU A 646 6.95 5.51 0.14
CA GLU A 646 5.64 5.94 -0.39
C GLU A 646 5.29 5.43 -1.80
N ASP A 647 6.29 4.91 -2.52
CA ASP A 647 6.13 4.18 -3.79
C ASP A 647 5.45 2.81 -3.63
N LEU A 648 5.40 2.24 -2.42
CA LEU A 648 4.86 0.90 -2.20
C LEU A 648 3.33 0.87 -2.35
N PRO A 649 2.76 -0.21 -2.89
CA PRO A 649 1.31 -0.43 -2.88
C PRO A 649 0.73 -0.24 -1.48
N ASN A 650 -0.50 0.27 -1.42
CA ASN A 650 -1.25 0.51 -0.18
C ASN A 650 -0.63 1.47 0.85
N TYR A 651 0.56 2.05 0.64
CA TYR A 651 1.20 2.98 1.61
C TYR A 651 0.26 4.10 2.08
N ALA A 652 -0.45 4.75 1.16
CA ALA A 652 -1.42 5.80 1.50
C ALA A 652 -2.59 5.29 2.38
N ARG A 653 -3.03 4.03 2.20
CA ARG A 653 -4.06 3.41 3.04
C ARG A 653 -3.51 3.05 4.42
N GLN A 654 -2.30 2.49 4.48
CA GLN A 654 -1.57 2.22 5.73
C GLN A 654 -1.41 3.51 6.57
N CYS A 655 -0.99 4.62 5.95
CA CYS A 655 -0.91 5.92 6.63
C CYS A 655 -2.29 6.43 7.11
N ALA A 656 -3.34 6.24 6.31
CA ALA A 656 -4.69 6.69 6.66
C ALA A 656 -5.26 5.93 7.87
N ILE A 657 -5.20 4.60 7.88
CA ILE A 657 -5.68 3.83 9.03
C ILE A 657 -4.82 4.09 10.28
N GLU A 658 -3.50 4.24 10.16
CA GLU A 658 -2.65 4.60 11.29
C GLU A 658 -3.01 5.95 11.92
N GLU A 659 -3.35 6.96 11.11
CA GLU A 659 -3.79 8.26 11.63
C GLU A 659 -5.20 8.18 12.25
N GLN A 660 -6.13 7.45 11.63
CA GLN A 660 -7.43 7.16 12.24
C GLN A 660 -7.28 6.44 13.60
N LEU A 661 -6.38 5.46 13.69
CA LEU A 661 -6.07 4.75 14.94
C LEU A 661 -5.47 5.67 16.01
N ARG A 662 -4.58 6.61 15.66
CA ARG A 662 -4.11 7.65 16.61
C ARG A 662 -5.25 8.51 17.14
N VAL A 663 -6.16 8.93 16.27
CA VAL A 663 -7.29 9.80 16.64
C VAL A 663 -8.34 9.04 17.48
N PHE A 664 -8.68 7.81 17.10
CA PHE A 664 -9.72 7.05 17.79
C PHE A 664 -9.24 6.35 19.07
N CYS A 665 -8.00 5.85 19.10
CA CYS A 665 -7.41 5.16 20.26
C CYS A 665 -6.45 6.06 21.05
N CYS A 666 -6.50 7.38 20.83
CA CYS A 666 -5.70 8.42 21.52
C CYS A 666 -4.17 8.21 21.56
N ILE A 667 -3.60 7.44 20.62
CA ILE A 667 -2.20 6.98 20.68
C ILE A 667 -1.22 8.15 20.46
N SER A 668 -0.46 8.51 21.49
CA SER A 668 0.55 9.57 21.40
C SER A 668 1.80 9.14 20.61
N GLU A 669 2.55 10.12 20.08
CA GLU A 669 3.87 9.86 19.44
C GLU A 669 4.87 9.17 20.40
N THR A 670 4.69 9.32 21.71
CA THR A 670 5.50 8.66 22.76
C THR A 670 5.06 7.22 23.07
N GLU A 671 3.80 6.87 22.88
CA GLU A 671 3.23 5.57 23.29
C GLU A 671 3.07 4.58 22.13
N GLN A 672 3.25 5.02 20.88
CA GLN A 672 3.22 4.19 19.67
C GLN A 672 4.03 2.87 19.77
N HIS A 673 5.09 2.83 20.58
CA HIS A 673 5.96 1.66 20.78
C HIS A 673 5.51 0.71 21.92
N ARG A 674 4.36 1.00 22.54
CA ARG A 674 3.76 0.25 23.66
C ARG A 674 2.30 -0.15 23.41
N ILE A 675 1.80 0.07 22.20
CA ILE A 675 0.43 -0.31 21.84
C ILE A 675 0.18 -1.80 22.12
N GLN A 676 -1.05 -2.12 22.50
CA GLN A 676 -1.52 -3.49 22.61
C GLN A 676 -2.76 -3.64 21.74
N LEU A 677 -2.77 -4.64 20.85
CA LEU A 677 -3.88 -4.84 19.94
C LEU A 677 -5.24 -5.06 20.66
N PRO A 678 -5.31 -5.74 21.83
CA PRO A 678 -6.55 -5.79 22.63
C PRO A 678 -7.10 -4.41 23.01
N GLN A 679 -6.25 -3.50 23.51
CA GLN A 679 -6.67 -2.13 23.86
C GLN A 679 -7.20 -1.37 22.64
N ILE A 680 -6.52 -1.48 21.49
CA ILE A 680 -6.97 -0.85 20.24
C ILE A 680 -8.35 -1.42 19.82
N THR A 681 -8.57 -2.73 19.96
CA THR A 681 -9.87 -3.34 19.68
C THR A 681 -10.95 -2.86 20.65
N GLU A 682 -10.66 -2.73 21.94
CA GLU A 682 -11.59 -2.21 22.95
C GLU A 682 -11.92 -0.72 22.70
N ASP A 683 -10.93 0.11 22.36
CA ASP A 683 -11.10 1.54 22.07
C ASP A 683 -11.94 1.78 20.80
N LEU A 684 -11.77 0.92 19.78
CA LEU A 684 -12.58 0.94 18.55
C LEU A 684 -14.00 0.41 18.79
N GLU A 685 -14.16 -0.68 19.54
CA GLU A 685 -15.46 -1.28 19.85
C GLU A 685 -16.30 -0.34 20.76
N ALA A 686 -15.67 0.37 21.70
CA ALA A 686 -16.31 1.48 22.44
C ALA A 686 -16.77 2.65 21.54
N LYS A 687 -16.26 2.73 20.31
CA LYS A 687 -16.72 3.65 19.24
C LYS A 687 -17.56 2.96 18.16
N ARG A 688 -17.92 1.69 18.36
CA ARG A 688 -18.63 0.82 17.41
C ARG A 688 -17.97 0.76 16.02
N LEU A 689 -16.64 0.70 16.02
CA LEU A 689 -15.78 0.48 14.86
C LEU A 689 -15.00 -0.84 15.00
N GLN A 690 -14.56 -1.40 13.87
CA GLN A 690 -13.63 -2.52 13.80
C GLN A 690 -12.62 -2.33 12.66
N ILE A 691 -11.49 -3.03 12.71
CA ILE A 691 -10.48 -3.03 11.63
C ILE A 691 -10.90 -4.06 10.57
N GLU A 692 -10.95 -3.64 9.30
CA GLU A 692 -11.09 -4.55 8.16
C GLU A 692 -10.06 -4.21 7.08
N GLY A 693 -9.06 -5.10 6.91
CA GLY A 693 -7.91 -4.84 6.04
C GLY A 693 -7.17 -3.57 6.44
N LEU A 694 -7.13 -2.57 5.54
CA LEU A 694 -6.51 -1.26 5.78
C LEU A 694 -7.55 -0.13 5.90
N SER A 695 -8.74 -0.44 6.40
CA SER A 695 -9.82 0.51 6.69
C SER A 695 -10.42 0.26 8.07
N LEU A 696 -11.05 1.30 8.65
CA LEU A 696 -11.99 1.14 9.75
C LEU A 696 -13.42 1.07 9.20
N VAL A 697 -14.20 0.10 9.68
CA VAL A 697 -15.60 -0.12 9.29
C VAL A 697 -16.49 -0.19 10.54
N PRO A 698 -17.82 -0.01 10.44
CA PRO A 698 -18.72 -0.17 11.57
C PRO A 698 -18.63 -1.58 12.18
N SER A 699 -18.70 -1.68 13.51
CA SER A 699 -18.60 -2.97 14.21
C SER A 699 -19.75 -3.90 13.85
N THR A 700 -19.41 -5.16 13.59
CA THR A 700 -20.32 -6.27 13.29
C THR A 700 -20.61 -7.15 14.51
N THR A 701 -20.09 -6.80 15.69
CA THR A 701 -20.38 -7.50 16.96
C THR A 701 -21.75 -7.08 17.51
N ILE A 702 -22.28 -7.85 18.46
CA ILE A 702 -23.35 -7.38 19.36
C ILE A 702 -22.70 -7.14 20.73
N PRO A 703 -22.79 -5.92 21.31
CA PRO A 703 -22.18 -5.60 22.59
C PRO A 703 -23.09 -6.02 23.76
N GLU A 704 -22.50 -6.17 24.95
CA GLU A 704 -23.26 -6.30 26.19
C GLU A 704 -24.07 -5.03 26.48
N LEU A 705 -25.24 -5.18 27.11
CA LEU A 705 -26.14 -4.05 27.35
C LEU A 705 -25.51 -2.98 28.28
N ASP A 706 -24.67 -3.40 29.22
CA ASP A 706 -23.99 -2.51 30.15
C ASP A 706 -22.70 -1.88 29.56
N ALA A 707 -22.37 -2.17 28.30
CA ALA A 707 -21.32 -1.47 27.57
C ALA A 707 -21.73 -0.02 27.24
N ARG A 708 -20.74 0.87 27.07
CA ARG A 708 -20.97 2.30 26.82
C ARG A 708 -21.64 2.56 25.47
N CYS A 709 -22.62 3.45 25.50
CA CYS A 709 -23.32 4.00 24.35
C CYS A 709 -23.19 5.53 24.43
N GLY A 710 -22.09 6.05 23.85
CA GLY A 710 -21.65 7.43 24.06
C GLY A 710 -20.70 7.58 25.25
N ALA A 711 -20.50 8.82 25.69
CA ALA A 711 -19.65 9.18 26.82
C ALA A 711 -20.39 9.12 28.17
N ARG A 712 -21.72 9.34 28.16
CA ARG A 712 -22.54 9.50 29.38
C ARG A 712 -23.40 8.29 29.76
N TYR A 713 -23.75 7.41 28.81
CA TYR A 713 -24.74 6.34 28.99
C TYR A 713 -24.25 4.94 28.55
N THR A 714 -25.03 3.91 28.86
CA THR A 714 -24.89 2.52 28.39
C THR A 714 -25.93 2.18 27.33
N PHE A 715 -25.78 1.06 26.61
CA PHE A 715 -26.83 0.59 25.71
C PHE A 715 -28.13 0.26 26.46
N ARG A 716 -28.03 -0.23 27.70
CA ARG A 716 -29.18 -0.50 28.60
C ARG A 716 -30.03 0.75 28.80
N ASP A 717 -29.44 1.92 28.99
CA ASP A 717 -30.18 3.16 29.21
C ASP A 717 -31.09 3.52 28.02
N PHE A 718 -30.62 3.31 26.79
CA PHE A 718 -31.42 3.50 25.58
C PHE A 718 -32.42 2.37 25.30
N ILE A 719 -32.20 1.17 25.85
CA ILE A 719 -32.95 -0.05 25.53
C ILE A 719 -34.04 -0.37 26.60
N GLU A 720 -33.82 0.03 27.84
CA GLU A 720 -34.68 -0.29 28.99
C GLU A 720 -35.24 0.97 29.67
N CYS A 721 -35.08 2.16 29.09
CA CYS A 721 -35.70 3.40 29.59
C CYS A 721 -37.24 3.37 29.63
N GLY A 722 -37.87 2.75 28.62
CA GLY A 722 -39.31 2.84 28.38
C GLY A 722 -40.19 2.25 29.48
N GLN A 723 -41.20 3.02 29.93
CA GLN A 723 -42.11 2.61 31.01
C GLN A 723 -42.78 1.24 30.76
N THR A 724 -43.19 0.94 29.53
CA THR A 724 -43.80 -0.35 29.14
C THR A 724 -42.82 -1.53 29.22
N GLN A 725 -41.52 -1.29 28.97
CA GLN A 725 -40.49 -2.33 29.13
C GLN A 725 -40.26 -2.58 30.62
N LYS A 726 -40.07 -1.51 31.41
CA LYS A 726 -39.88 -1.56 32.87
C LYS A 726 -41.04 -2.24 33.61
N SER A 727 -42.28 -2.04 33.16
CA SER A 727 -43.47 -2.59 33.82
C SER A 727 -43.81 -4.03 33.42
N LEU A 728 -43.43 -4.48 32.23
CA LEU A 728 -43.77 -5.81 31.72
C LEU A 728 -42.60 -6.81 31.69
N GLY A 729 -41.35 -6.33 31.87
CA GLY A 729 -40.16 -7.18 31.85
C GLY A 729 -39.90 -7.87 30.50
N ILE A 730 -40.49 -7.35 29.41
CA ILE A 730 -40.38 -7.95 28.08
C ILE A 730 -38.94 -7.82 27.57
N ARG A 731 -38.38 -8.92 27.07
CA ARG A 731 -37.07 -8.93 26.40
C ARG A 731 -37.10 -7.99 25.20
N ASN A 732 -36.53 -6.80 25.41
CA ASN A 732 -36.37 -5.76 24.42
C ASN A 732 -34.88 -5.62 24.15
N VAL A 733 -34.35 -6.28 23.12
CA VAL A 733 -32.94 -6.14 22.71
C VAL A 733 -32.87 -6.07 21.19
N PRO A 734 -32.00 -5.22 20.60
CA PRO A 734 -31.71 -5.28 19.18
C PRO A 734 -31.11 -6.64 18.79
N LEU A 735 -31.37 -7.08 17.56
CA LEU A 735 -30.85 -8.32 17.01
C LEU A 735 -29.75 -8.07 15.97
N ARG A 736 -29.54 -6.80 15.61
CA ARG A 736 -28.61 -6.36 14.57
C ARG A 736 -27.47 -5.49 15.12
N PRO A 737 -26.19 -5.76 14.79
CA PRO A 737 -25.07 -4.86 15.09
C PRO A 737 -25.32 -3.42 14.63
N GLU A 738 -25.97 -3.24 13.49
CA GLU A 738 -26.26 -1.93 12.91
C GLU A 738 -27.22 -1.09 13.78
N SER A 739 -28.08 -1.74 14.59
CA SER A 739 -28.94 -1.05 15.57
C SER A 739 -28.12 -0.50 16.74
N TYR A 740 -27.12 -1.24 17.23
CA TYR A 740 -26.20 -0.74 18.25
C TYR A 740 -25.28 0.36 17.72
N ASN A 741 -24.82 0.24 16.47
CA ASN A 741 -24.04 1.29 15.80
C ASN A 741 -24.86 2.60 15.71
N ALA A 742 -26.14 2.51 15.34
CA ALA A 742 -27.03 3.66 15.26
C ALA A 742 -27.36 4.27 16.64
N LEU A 743 -27.56 3.45 17.67
CA LEU A 743 -27.77 3.92 19.06
C LEU A 743 -26.54 4.66 19.59
N GLN A 744 -25.34 4.16 19.33
CA GLN A 744 -24.09 4.82 19.71
C GLN A 744 -23.89 6.15 18.98
N GLN A 745 -24.27 6.24 17.70
CA GLN A 745 -24.22 7.49 16.94
C GLN A 745 -25.24 8.52 17.45
N LEU A 746 -26.47 8.09 17.76
CA LEU A 746 -27.47 8.94 18.42
C LEU A 746 -26.93 9.48 19.76
N ALA A 747 -26.25 8.63 20.55
CA ALA A 747 -25.64 9.05 21.80
C ALA A 747 -24.54 10.11 21.56
N VAL A 748 -23.55 9.81 20.72
CA VAL A 748 -22.38 10.68 20.49
C VAL A 748 -22.71 12.01 19.81
N TYR A 749 -23.62 12.02 18.83
CA TYR A 749 -23.90 13.23 18.04
C TYR A 749 -25.04 14.08 18.57
N ILE A 750 -25.93 13.51 19.39
CA ILE A 750 -27.11 14.22 19.93
C ILE A 750 -27.09 14.29 21.45
N ILE A 751 -27.00 13.14 22.15
CA ILE A 751 -27.26 13.08 23.59
C ILE A 751 -26.08 13.55 24.44
N ASP A 752 -24.84 13.13 24.14
CA ASP A 752 -23.66 13.60 24.87
C ASP A 752 -23.52 15.15 24.78
N PRO A 753 -23.69 15.81 23.60
CA PRO A 753 -23.73 17.27 23.51
C PRO A 753 -24.86 17.95 24.29
N ILE A 754 -26.07 17.36 24.32
CA ILE A 754 -27.18 17.88 25.14
C ILE A 754 -26.82 17.81 26.62
N VAL A 755 -26.22 16.70 27.09
CA VAL A 755 -25.82 16.53 28.48
C VAL A 755 -24.65 17.45 28.87
N ASP A 756 -23.72 17.70 27.95
CA ASP A 756 -22.59 18.59 28.19
C ASP A 756 -22.99 20.09 28.22
N TYR A 757 -24.17 20.44 27.70
CA TYR A 757 -24.72 21.81 27.74
C TYR A 757 -25.80 22.01 28.83
N PHE A 758 -26.81 21.14 28.90
CA PHE A 758 -27.96 21.25 29.82
C PHE A 758 -27.85 20.38 31.08
N GLY A 759 -26.83 19.52 31.20
CA GLY A 759 -26.72 18.56 32.30
C GLY A 759 -27.55 17.29 32.11
N SER A 760 -27.77 16.54 33.19
CA SER A 760 -28.34 15.19 33.14
C SER A 760 -29.77 15.15 32.58
N ILE A 761 -30.00 14.33 31.55
CA ILE A 761 -31.32 14.09 30.98
C ILE A 761 -31.96 12.79 31.50
N GLU A 762 -33.30 12.74 31.48
CA GLU A 762 -34.09 11.54 31.71
C GLU A 762 -34.51 10.94 30.36
N LEU A 763 -33.94 9.78 29.99
CA LEU A 763 -34.42 8.98 28.88
C LEU A 763 -35.76 8.33 29.25
N THR A 764 -36.80 8.62 28.49
CA THR A 764 -38.19 8.17 28.74
C THR A 764 -38.67 7.12 27.76
N TYR A 765 -38.12 7.11 26.54
CA TYR A 765 -38.34 6.08 25.53
C TYR A 765 -37.14 6.00 24.56
N GLY A 766 -36.99 4.91 23.81
CA GLY A 766 -35.76 4.57 23.12
C GLY A 766 -35.94 3.39 22.17
N PHE A 767 -35.05 2.40 22.22
CA PHE A 767 -35.15 1.24 21.33
C PHE A 767 -36.45 0.45 21.55
N CYS A 768 -37.11 0.04 20.47
CA CYS A 768 -38.34 -0.75 20.50
C CYS A 768 -38.28 -1.96 19.55
N SER A 769 -38.07 -3.13 20.14
CA SER A 769 -38.15 -4.43 19.46
C SER A 769 -39.56 -4.73 18.95
N SER A 770 -39.65 -5.61 17.95
CA SER A 770 -40.93 -6.14 17.46
C SER A 770 -41.71 -6.99 18.49
N ALA A 771 -41.11 -7.30 19.65
CA ALA A 771 -41.81 -7.88 20.79
C ALA A 771 -42.48 -6.79 21.64
N LEU A 772 -41.72 -5.78 22.08
CA LEU A 772 -42.24 -4.65 22.85
C LEU A 772 -43.33 -3.87 22.09
N ALA A 773 -43.12 -3.65 20.78
CA ALA A 773 -44.06 -2.94 19.93
C ALA A 773 -45.49 -3.56 19.88
N LYS A 774 -45.62 -4.87 20.11
CA LYS A 774 -46.93 -5.56 20.15
C LYS A 774 -47.72 -5.27 21.44
N CYS A 775 -47.06 -4.73 22.47
CA CYS A 775 -47.64 -4.42 23.77
C CYS A 775 -47.90 -2.92 23.98
N ILE A 776 -47.77 -2.11 22.92
CA ILE A 776 -48.03 -0.66 22.95
C ILE A 776 -49.27 -0.39 22.07
N GLU A 777 -50.45 -0.33 22.70
CA GLU A 777 -51.75 -0.28 21.99
C GLU A 777 -51.94 0.98 21.15
N SER A 778 -51.40 2.12 21.60
CA SER A 778 -51.36 3.35 20.81
C SER A 778 -50.26 4.31 21.30
N ARG A 779 -49.29 4.63 20.42
CA ARG A 779 -48.38 5.81 20.44
C ARG A 779 -47.28 5.73 19.38
N ILE A 780 -46.79 4.51 19.09
CA ILE A 780 -45.64 4.26 18.21
C ILE A 780 -45.99 4.30 16.72
N ALA A 781 -45.02 4.67 15.87
CA ALA A 781 -45.18 4.67 14.41
C ALA A 781 -44.00 3.99 13.67
N PRO A 782 -43.66 2.70 13.90
CA PRO A 782 -42.34 2.13 13.59
C PRO A 782 -41.82 2.19 12.13
N LYS A 783 -42.66 2.55 11.16
CA LYS A 783 -42.26 2.77 9.75
C LYS A 783 -41.81 4.20 9.45
N LEU A 784 -42.11 5.14 10.34
CA LEU A 784 -41.92 6.60 10.19
C LEU A 784 -41.06 7.16 11.33
N ASP A 785 -40.44 6.29 12.11
CA ASP A 785 -39.95 6.51 13.46
C ASP A 785 -38.78 5.53 13.69
N GLN A 786 -37.69 6.02 14.27
CA GLN A 786 -36.41 5.32 14.32
C GLN A 786 -36.16 4.65 15.69
N HIS A 787 -37.16 4.55 16.56
CA HIS A 787 -37.11 3.69 17.75
C HIS A 787 -36.89 2.20 17.41
N ALA A 788 -37.30 1.73 16.23
CA ALA A 788 -36.95 0.38 15.74
C ALA A 788 -35.48 0.23 15.28
N SER A 789 -34.72 1.34 15.29
CA SER A 789 -33.35 1.45 14.79
C SER A 789 -33.17 0.81 13.40
N CYS A 790 -32.13 0.00 13.20
CA CYS A 790 -31.82 -0.68 11.95
C CYS A 790 -32.46 -2.08 11.84
N GLU A 791 -33.42 -2.44 12.71
CA GLU A 791 -34.03 -3.78 12.72
C GLU A 791 -34.84 -4.09 11.46
N HIS A 792 -34.88 -5.37 11.10
CA HIS A 792 -35.62 -5.86 9.93
C HIS A 792 -36.90 -6.61 10.34
N ASN A 793 -37.92 -6.51 9.50
CA ASN A 793 -39.17 -7.26 9.65
C ASN A 793 -39.01 -8.72 9.19
N ALA A 794 -40.04 -9.54 9.41
CA ALA A 794 -40.04 -10.98 9.09
C ALA A 794 -39.90 -11.33 7.59
N ARG A 795 -39.80 -10.34 6.69
CA ARG A 795 -39.48 -10.51 5.25
C ARG A 795 -38.07 -10.04 4.90
N GLY A 796 -37.22 -9.75 5.89
CA GLY A 796 -35.86 -9.27 5.67
C GLY A 796 -35.76 -7.83 5.18
N GLN A 797 -36.83 -7.03 5.24
CA GLN A 797 -36.83 -5.60 4.88
C GLN A 797 -36.70 -4.73 6.15
N PRO A 798 -36.06 -3.55 6.10
CA PRO A 798 -35.96 -2.66 7.26
C PRO A 798 -37.34 -2.25 7.79
N ILE A 799 -37.47 -2.11 9.11
CA ILE A 799 -38.72 -1.70 9.77
C ILE A 799 -38.98 -0.21 9.52
N CYS A 800 -37.96 0.64 9.71
CA CYS A 800 -37.97 2.05 9.32
C CYS A 800 -36.98 2.28 8.16
N ALA A 801 -37.45 2.88 7.07
CA ALA A 801 -36.66 3.06 5.85
C ALA A 801 -35.58 4.17 5.96
N ARG A 802 -35.53 4.93 7.07
CA ARG A 802 -34.51 5.98 7.29
C ARG A 802 -33.21 5.46 7.91
N GLY A 803 -33.21 4.24 8.46
CA GLY A 803 -32.11 3.75 9.31
C GLY A 803 -31.88 4.66 10.53
N GLY A 804 -30.69 4.58 11.13
CA GLY A 804 -30.38 5.39 12.32
C GLY A 804 -31.15 4.95 13.56
N ALA A 805 -31.34 5.85 14.53
CA ALA A 805 -32.01 5.56 15.80
C ALA A 805 -32.75 6.80 16.37
N ALA A 806 -33.65 6.60 17.34
CA ALA A 806 -34.35 7.67 18.05
C ALA A 806 -34.60 7.38 19.53
N CYS A 807 -34.74 8.43 20.33
CA CYS A 807 -35.16 8.39 21.74
C CYS A 807 -36.06 9.58 22.11
N ASP A 808 -36.85 9.40 23.17
CA ASP A 808 -37.64 10.46 23.79
C ASP A 808 -37.03 10.81 25.16
N PHE A 809 -36.70 12.07 25.41
CA PHE A 809 -36.01 12.50 26.63
C PHE A 809 -36.56 13.80 27.22
N LEU A 810 -36.38 13.99 28.53
CA LEU A 810 -36.76 15.18 29.28
C LEU A 810 -35.54 15.78 30.00
N VAL A 811 -35.43 17.11 30.03
CA VAL A 811 -34.56 17.85 30.95
C VAL A 811 -35.49 18.45 32.02
N ARG A 812 -35.31 18.10 33.29
CA ARG A 812 -36.36 18.30 34.31
C ARG A 812 -36.58 19.74 34.76
N ASP A 813 -35.54 20.56 34.66
CA ASP A 813 -35.50 21.91 35.23
C ASP A 813 -35.36 23.02 34.15
N GLU A 814 -35.55 22.66 32.88
CA GLU A 814 -35.40 23.52 31.68
C GLU A 814 -36.69 23.58 30.85
N ASP A 815 -36.88 24.63 30.03
CA ASP A 815 -37.97 24.66 29.05
C ASP A 815 -37.60 23.84 27.81
N MET A 816 -38.35 22.76 27.55
CA MET A 816 -38.10 21.86 26.42
C MET A 816 -38.25 22.54 25.03
N LEU A 817 -38.87 23.73 24.94
CA LEU A 817 -38.85 24.57 23.73
C LEU A 817 -37.49 25.25 23.51
N GLU A 818 -36.78 25.61 24.57
CA GLU A 818 -35.44 26.20 24.49
C GLU A 818 -34.40 25.13 24.20
N VAL A 819 -34.53 23.94 24.82
CA VAL A 819 -33.78 22.74 24.46
C VAL A 819 -33.99 22.38 22.97
N ALA A 820 -35.23 22.42 22.47
CA ALA A 820 -35.53 22.16 21.06
C ALA A 820 -34.87 23.16 20.09
N ARG A 821 -34.89 24.46 20.42
CA ARG A 821 -34.21 25.51 19.64
C ARG A 821 -32.70 25.35 19.66
N TRP A 822 -32.12 25.00 20.80
CA TRP A 822 -30.69 24.78 20.91
C TRP A 822 -30.23 23.60 20.04
N ILE A 823 -30.96 22.48 20.07
CA ILE A 823 -30.72 21.32 19.18
C ILE A 823 -30.84 21.74 17.71
N ALA A 824 -31.89 22.48 17.36
CA ALA A 824 -32.13 22.99 16.00
C ALA A 824 -30.97 23.82 15.44
N GLN A 825 -30.26 24.56 16.29
CA GLN A 825 -29.21 25.50 15.91
C GLN A 825 -27.79 24.91 15.99
N ASN A 826 -27.57 23.84 16.76
CA ASN A 826 -26.23 23.35 17.10
C ASN A 826 -25.94 21.89 16.70
N LEU A 827 -26.95 21.04 16.48
CA LEU A 827 -26.74 19.58 16.34
C LEU A 827 -27.23 18.99 15.00
N PRO A 828 -26.61 17.90 14.50
CA PRO A 828 -26.98 17.25 13.24
C PRO A 828 -28.06 16.15 13.44
N PHE A 829 -29.29 16.52 13.77
CA PHE A 829 -30.42 15.57 13.97
C PHE A 829 -31.17 15.26 12.66
N ASP A 830 -31.75 14.05 12.53
CA ASP A 830 -32.65 13.75 11.39
C ASP A 830 -33.99 14.48 11.56
N ARG A 831 -34.64 14.23 12.71
CA ARG A 831 -35.95 14.79 13.06
C ARG A 831 -36.08 15.07 14.55
N LEU A 832 -36.78 16.15 14.87
CA LEU A 832 -37.15 16.54 16.22
C LEU A 832 -38.66 16.77 16.28
N TYR A 833 -39.34 16.17 17.27
CA TYR A 833 -40.77 16.40 17.51
C TYR A 833 -40.98 16.99 18.92
N PHE A 834 -41.64 18.15 18.97
CA PHE A 834 -41.96 18.89 20.18
C PHE A 834 -43.44 18.73 20.55
N TYR A 835 -43.71 18.35 21.81
CA TYR A 835 -45.04 17.98 22.32
C TYR A 835 -45.59 18.96 23.39
N GLY A 836 -44.78 19.91 23.84
CA GLY A 836 -45.05 20.82 24.96
C GLY A 836 -43.77 21.12 25.74
N SER A 837 -43.67 22.30 26.36
CA SER A 837 -42.50 22.72 27.14
C SER A 837 -42.26 21.88 28.39
N ASP A 838 -43.30 21.17 28.85
CA ASP A 838 -43.37 20.29 30.01
C ASP A 838 -43.22 18.79 29.68
N LYS A 839 -42.86 18.43 28.44
CA LYS A 839 -42.93 17.04 27.94
C LYS A 839 -41.64 16.60 27.24
N PRO A 840 -41.36 15.29 27.19
CA PRO A 840 -40.22 14.76 26.48
C PRO A 840 -40.15 15.22 25.02
N LEU A 841 -38.95 15.54 24.56
CA LEU A 841 -38.63 15.71 23.14
C LEU A 841 -38.32 14.35 22.53
N HIS A 842 -38.91 14.06 21.37
CA HIS A 842 -38.39 13.01 20.50
C HIS A 842 -37.26 13.59 19.65
N VAL A 843 -36.11 12.93 19.63
CA VAL A 843 -35.01 13.25 18.72
C VAL A 843 -34.45 12.00 18.07
N SER A 844 -33.99 12.15 16.82
CA SER A 844 -33.52 11.06 15.98
C SER A 844 -32.24 11.43 15.25
N TYR A 845 -31.41 10.44 14.96
CA TYR A 845 -30.16 10.60 14.22
C TYR A 845 -30.09 9.55 13.10
N SER A 846 -29.55 9.95 11.95
CA SER A 846 -29.23 9.10 10.80
C SER A 846 -27.87 9.50 10.24
N SER A 847 -27.26 8.67 9.40
CA SER A 847 -25.97 9.00 8.75
C SER A 847 -26.06 10.10 7.68
N ALA A 848 -27.27 10.54 7.33
CA ALA A 848 -27.56 11.65 6.44
C ALA A 848 -28.74 12.47 7.00
N PRO A 849 -28.53 13.22 8.09
CA PRO A 849 -29.61 13.85 8.85
C PRO A 849 -30.29 14.99 8.07
N VAL A 850 -31.62 14.97 8.02
CA VAL A 850 -32.42 15.95 7.23
C VAL A 850 -32.79 17.23 8.01
N GLY A 851 -32.71 17.25 9.35
CA GLY A 851 -32.99 18.42 10.18
C GLY A 851 -34.47 18.84 10.23
N GLU A 852 -35.44 17.94 10.05
CA GLU A 852 -36.86 18.32 10.01
C GLU A 852 -37.49 18.44 11.41
N ILE A 853 -38.02 19.63 11.73
CA ILE A 853 -38.63 19.95 13.02
C ILE A 853 -40.16 19.93 12.90
N TYR A 854 -40.84 19.31 13.89
CA TYR A 854 -42.29 19.23 13.95
C TYR A 854 -42.84 19.61 15.34
N HIS A 855 -43.90 20.41 15.36
CA HIS A 855 -44.72 20.62 16.56
C HIS A 855 -45.99 19.75 16.50
N MET A 856 -46.20 18.95 17.54
CA MET A 856 -47.26 17.95 17.62
C MET A 856 -48.54 18.57 18.17
N SER A 857 -49.42 18.99 17.26
CA SER A 857 -50.67 19.69 17.58
C SER A 857 -51.82 18.69 17.79
N VAL A 858 -52.73 18.98 18.72
CA VAL A 858 -53.94 18.15 18.94
C VAL A 858 -55.07 18.64 18.04
N SER A 859 -55.66 17.74 17.25
CA SER A 859 -56.86 18.02 16.45
C SER A 859 -58.12 18.09 17.30
N ALA A 860 -59.19 18.69 16.76
CA ALA A 860 -60.50 18.76 17.42
C ALA A 860 -61.15 17.39 17.74
N VAL A 861 -60.56 16.28 17.26
CA VAL A 861 -60.99 14.89 17.54
C VAL A 861 -59.94 14.14 18.38
N GLY A 862 -59.10 14.86 19.13
CA GLY A 862 -58.12 14.32 20.09
C GLY A 862 -56.88 13.64 19.48
N ARG A 863 -56.81 13.48 18.15
CA ARG A 863 -55.63 12.91 17.48
C ARG A 863 -54.51 13.94 17.36
N LEU A 864 -53.29 13.56 17.72
CA LEU A 864 -52.07 14.33 17.46
C LEU A 864 -51.72 14.33 15.96
N PHE A 865 -51.21 15.44 15.45
CA PHE A 865 -50.65 15.54 14.09
C PHE A 865 -49.39 16.44 14.07
N PRO A 866 -48.36 16.07 13.28
CA PRO A 866 -47.17 16.89 13.13
C PRO A 866 -47.44 18.09 12.22
N ARG A 867 -47.11 19.29 12.68
CA ARG A 867 -46.97 20.50 11.85
C ARG A 867 -45.48 20.81 11.73
N ARG A 868 -44.94 20.81 10.51
CA ARG A 868 -43.54 21.23 10.27
C ARG A 868 -43.35 22.68 10.73
N LEU A 869 -42.24 22.93 11.41
CA LEU A 869 -41.78 24.26 11.79
C LEU A 869 -40.46 24.59 11.09
N GLU A 870 -40.19 25.89 11.01
CA GLU A 870 -38.86 26.48 10.93
C GLU A 870 -38.64 27.17 12.29
N LEU A 871 -37.47 26.95 12.92
CA LEU A 871 -37.08 27.46 14.25
C LEU A 871 -35.69 28.12 14.19
#